data_AF-A0A6L4ZJM5-F1
#
_entry.id   AF-A0A6L4ZJM5-F1
#
_cell.length_a   1.000
_cell.length_b   1.000
_cell.length_c   1.000
_cell.angle_alpha   90.00
_cell.angle_beta   90.00
_cell.angle_gamma   90.00
#
_symmetry.space_group_name_H-M   'P 1'
#
loop_
_entity.id
_entity.type
_entity.pdbx_description
1 polymer ?
#
loop_
_entity_poly.entity_id
_entity_poly.type
_entity_poly.pdbx_seq_one_letter_code
_entity_poly.pdbx_strand_id
1 'polypeptide(L)'
;YIEALEIRRKALGDNDSDTATSINNLATLYYNKGDYTKAESLYIEALEIRRKALGDNHSDTATSINNLATPYNNKGDYSKAESLHIEALDIRRKIFGDNHPDTAQSINNLATLYNNKGDYSKAEPLYIQALEIYRKTFGDNHLDTAVSINNLANFYNNKGDYSKAESLYIQALDIRRKILGDNHPDTATFINNLAYVYFNEGDYSKAESLYIQVLDIYRKTLGSNYPNTATSINSLAAVYSSKGDYEKAVKYSQEASDAREVELTRNLSLGSERQKQLYLQLYAHETDITVSLHVQSAPTNPLAKQLALTQILRRKGRSIDAVNQSVEALRKRSKPEDVALLDELSGKKALFSNLSIQGLGKRSLEDYQKQIKTLQDEIEKLEYKISESSAEFRTQVQPITLQAVQQVVPTDSTLVEFASYRPYDSKTRKYAESRYVVYLLNNQGEIDWVDLGDAEAIDELVAELRGKLRNSKSSVLREIKPLSRKLDKLVMEPVRKLAGKGKWLLIAPDGTLNLVPFAALVDENGKFLLENNSISYLTSGRDLLRLKIKIESKQQPVILADPDFGTLSQVSKTSSPKEGETIFASLKFKRLAATELEAKAIKTLFPNAEMLLQKQASEEALTKLNAPSILHIATHGFFLQEKAAPVPPTPDEQRLATFEGTGRATLLNIKVENPLLRSGLALSGANLRTDDKEQGIFTALKTTGLNLWGTKVVVLSACDTGVGEVKTGDG
;
A
#
# COMPACT_ATOMS: atom_id res chain seq x y z
N TYR A 1 4.56 -3.54 -25.95
CA TYR A 1 5.51 -4.57 -25.44
C TYR A 1 4.96 -5.97 -25.55
N ILE A 2 3.75 -6.28 -25.02
CA ILE A 2 3.16 -7.63 -25.13
C ILE A 2 2.92 -8.02 -26.60
N GLU A 3 2.27 -7.15 -27.38
CA GLU A 3 2.07 -7.37 -28.81
C GLU A 3 3.41 -7.55 -29.57
N ALA A 4 4.41 -6.73 -29.27
CA ALA A 4 5.75 -6.87 -29.85
C ALA A 4 6.43 -8.19 -29.47
N LEU A 5 6.20 -8.71 -28.26
CA LEU A 5 6.66 -10.02 -27.82
C LEU A 5 5.96 -11.13 -28.59
N GLU A 6 4.63 -11.07 -28.74
CA GLU A 6 3.84 -12.07 -29.47
C GLU A 6 4.25 -12.14 -30.95
N ILE A 7 4.45 -10.98 -31.59
CA ILE A 7 4.92 -10.90 -32.98
C ILE A 7 6.29 -11.57 -33.12
N ARG A 8 7.24 -11.26 -32.23
CA ARG A 8 8.60 -11.84 -32.29
C ARG A 8 8.61 -13.34 -31.98
N ARG A 9 7.83 -13.80 -31.00
CA ARG A 9 7.67 -15.24 -30.74
C ARG A 9 7.15 -15.98 -31.96
N LYS A 10 6.16 -15.42 -32.66
CA LYS A 10 5.59 -16.03 -33.87
C LYS A 10 6.56 -16.01 -35.06
N ALA A 11 7.34 -14.95 -35.20
CA ALA A 11 8.22 -14.77 -36.35
C ALA A 11 9.59 -15.46 -36.20
N LEU A 12 10.17 -15.45 -35.00
CA LEU A 12 11.55 -15.86 -34.73
C LEU A 12 11.65 -17.07 -33.78
N GLY A 13 10.58 -17.38 -33.06
CA GLY A 13 10.54 -18.43 -32.05
C GLY A 13 10.89 -17.96 -30.64
N ASP A 14 10.59 -18.81 -29.65
CA ASP A 14 10.72 -18.48 -28.22
C ASP A 14 12.17 -18.36 -27.73
N ASN A 15 13.13 -18.98 -28.43
CA ASN A 15 14.53 -19.03 -28.03
C ASN A 15 15.44 -18.04 -28.79
N ASP A 16 14.86 -17.09 -29.52
CA ASP A 16 15.61 -16.11 -30.29
C ASP A 16 16.06 -14.91 -29.44
N SER A 17 17.23 -14.33 -29.75
CA SER A 17 17.79 -13.17 -29.01
C SER A 17 16.90 -11.93 -29.09
N ASP A 18 16.19 -11.71 -30.21
CA ASP A 18 15.26 -10.59 -30.35
C ASP A 18 13.95 -10.83 -29.59
N THR A 19 13.53 -12.09 -29.45
CA THR A 19 12.45 -12.46 -28.52
C THR A 19 12.88 -12.14 -27.09
N ALA A 20 14.11 -12.49 -26.68
CA ALA A 20 14.65 -12.12 -25.37
C ALA A 20 14.73 -10.60 -25.15
N THR A 21 15.02 -9.81 -26.19
CA THR A 21 14.99 -8.34 -26.12
C THR A 21 13.60 -7.81 -25.79
N SER A 22 12.55 -8.37 -26.40
CA SER A 22 11.16 -8.01 -26.06
C SER A 22 10.80 -8.40 -24.62
N ILE A 23 11.24 -9.57 -24.16
CA ILE A 23 11.03 -10.03 -22.78
C ILE A 23 11.76 -9.11 -21.79
N ASN A 24 13.02 -8.76 -22.05
CA ASN A 24 13.80 -7.83 -21.23
C ASN A 24 13.13 -6.45 -21.14
N ASN A 25 12.61 -5.93 -22.26
CA ASN A 25 11.92 -4.64 -22.24
C ASN A 25 10.60 -4.71 -21.48
N LEU A 26 9.88 -5.83 -21.58
CA LEU A 26 8.70 -6.08 -20.76
C LEU A 26 9.06 -6.19 -19.28
N ALA A 27 10.18 -6.84 -18.94
CA ALA A 27 10.72 -6.90 -17.58
C ALA A 27 11.00 -5.50 -17.04
N THR A 28 11.65 -4.65 -17.84
CA THR A 28 11.88 -3.23 -17.53
C THR A 28 10.58 -2.48 -17.30
N LEU A 29 9.53 -2.72 -18.09
CA LEU A 29 8.21 -2.14 -17.85
C LEU A 29 7.62 -2.58 -16.50
N TYR A 30 7.67 -3.88 -16.17
CA TYR A 30 7.18 -4.37 -14.87
C TYR A 30 8.00 -3.81 -13.70
N TYR A 31 9.31 -3.71 -13.87
CA TYR A 31 10.20 -3.08 -12.90
C TYR A 31 9.84 -1.60 -12.69
N ASN A 32 9.59 -0.87 -13.79
CA ASN A 32 9.08 0.50 -13.75
C ASN A 32 7.74 0.64 -13.02
N LYS A 33 6.88 -0.39 -13.08
CA LYS A 33 5.59 -0.44 -12.39
C LYS A 33 5.70 -0.89 -10.92
N GLY A 34 6.91 -1.16 -10.42
CA GLY A 34 7.13 -1.66 -9.06
C GLY A 34 6.85 -3.16 -8.88
N ASP A 35 6.53 -3.89 -9.96
CA ASP A 35 6.38 -5.35 -9.91
C ASP A 35 7.74 -6.03 -10.09
N TYR A 36 8.55 -5.94 -9.04
CA TYR A 36 9.92 -6.46 -9.03
C TYR A 36 9.98 -7.98 -9.13
N THR A 37 8.92 -8.69 -8.75
CA THR A 37 8.86 -10.16 -8.86
C THR A 37 8.64 -10.58 -10.30
N LYS A 38 7.69 -9.94 -11.00
CA LYS A 38 7.46 -10.21 -12.41
C LYS A 38 8.62 -9.75 -13.27
N ALA A 39 9.21 -8.59 -12.95
CA ALA A 39 10.41 -8.11 -13.60
C ALA A 39 11.58 -9.10 -13.46
N GLU A 40 11.87 -9.56 -12.24
CA GLU A 40 12.93 -10.55 -11.98
C GLU A 40 12.69 -11.83 -12.81
N SER A 41 11.48 -12.38 -12.79
CA SER A 41 11.15 -13.58 -13.56
C SER A 41 11.38 -13.40 -15.06
N LEU A 42 10.99 -12.24 -15.63
CA LEU A 42 11.17 -11.95 -17.05
C LEU A 42 12.64 -11.65 -17.38
N TYR A 43 13.39 -11.00 -16.49
CA TYR A 43 14.83 -10.82 -16.67
C TYR A 43 15.59 -12.15 -16.65
N ILE A 44 15.21 -13.09 -15.78
CA ILE A 44 15.76 -14.45 -15.76
C ILE A 44 15.44 -15.18 -17.08
N GLU A 45 14.18 -15.14 -17.53
CA GLU A 45 13.76 -15.75 -18.82
C GLU A 45 14.58 -15.18 -19.99
N ALA A 46 14.71 -13.85 -20.07
CA ALA A 46 15.50 -13.19 -21.11
C ALA A 46 16.99 -13.55 -21.03
N LEU A 47 17.53 -13.71 -19.82
CA LEU A 47 18.92 -14.13 -19.60
C LEU A 47 19.17 -15.56 -20.07
N GLU A 48 18.30 -16.51 -19.70
CA GLU A 48 18.41 -17.91 -20.10
C GLU A 48 18.35 -18.09 -21.61
N ILE A 49 17.45 -17.37 -22.29
CA ILE A 49 17.36 -17.39 -23.75
C ILE A 49 18.65 -16.87 -24.38
N ARG A 50 19.19 -15.72 -23.91
CA ARG A 50 20.43 -15.14 -24.45
C ARG A 50 21.65 -16.00 -24.19
N ARG A 51 21.77 -16.62 -23.01
CA ARG A 51 22.84 -17.60 -22.74
C ARG A 51 22.80 -18.77 -23.72
N LYS A 52 21.61 -19.28 -24.03
CA LYS A 52 21.44 -20.39 -24.97
C LYS A 52 21.69 -19.98 -26.42
N ALA A 53 21.22 -18.81 -26.83
CA ALA A 53 21.30 -18.35 -28.22
C ALA A 53 22.67 -17.75 -28.59
N LEU A 54 23.30 -17.03 -27.66
CA LEU A 54 24.48 -16.20 -27.90
C LEU A 54 25.70 -16.63 -27.06
N GLY A 55 25.51 -17.46 -26.03
CA GLY A 55 26.53 -17.86 -25.08
C GLY A 55 26.68 -16.94 -23.87
N ASP A 56 27.47 -17.37 -22.89
CA ASP A 56 27.69 -16.64 -21.63
C ASP A 56 28.53 -15.37 -21.83
N ASN A 57 29.47 -15.37 -22.79
CA ASN A 57 30.37 -14.25 -23.06
C ASN A 57 29.88 -13.38 -24.24
N HIS A 58 28.63 -12.92 -24.19
CA HIS A 58 28.04 -12.02 -25.20
C HIS A 58 27.56 -10.71 -24.57
N SER A 59 27.58 -9.60 -25.33
CA SER A 59 27.20 -8.26 -24.85
C SER A 59 25.74 -8.20 -24.40
N ASP A 60 24.83 -8.83 -25.15
CA ASP A 60 23.41 -8.93 -24.77
C ASP A 60 23.19 -9.79 -23.51
N THR A 61 24.00 -10.84 -23.32
CA THR A 61 23.99 -11.63 -22.08
C THR A 61 24.41 -10.77 -20.90
N ALA A 62 25.49 -10.00 -21.03
CA ALA A 62 25.92 -9.03 -20.01
C ALA A 62 24.84 -7.97 -19.73
N THR A 63 24.14 -7.49 -20.75
CA THR A 63 23.02 -6.54 -20.59
C THR A 63 21.87 -7.16 -19.79
N SER A 64 21.51 -8.42 -20.05
CA SER A 64 20.51 -9.13 -19.24
C SER A 64 20.94 -9.30 -17.79
N ILE A 65 22.20 -9.68 -17.54
CA ILE A 65 22.75 -9.84 -16.19
C ILE A 65 22.69 -8.51 -15.43
N ASN A 66 23.13 -7.42 -16.07
CA ASN A 66 23.10 -6.08 -15.48
C ASN A 66 21.66 -5.64 -15.15
N ASN A 67 20.70 -5.89 -16.04
CA ASN A 67 19.30 -5.56 -15.79
C ASN A 67 18.70 -6.41 -14.68
N LEU A 68 19.06 -7.70 -14.60
CA LEU A 68 18.64 -8.60 -13.52
C LEU A 68 19.19 -8.17 -12.14
N ALA A 69 20.37 -7.57 -12.09
CA ALA A 69 20.94 -7.03 -10.85
C ALA A 69 20.10 -5.89 -10.25
N THR A 70 19.39 -5.15 -11.10
CA THR A 70 18.65 -3.95 -10.70
C THR A 70 17.51 -4.27 -9.73
N PRO A 71 16.61 -5.24 -9.98
CA PRO A 71 15.64 -5.70 -8.97
C PRO A 71 16.26 -6.13 -7.64
N TYR A 72 17.43 -6.77 -7.63
CA TYR A 72 18.08 -7.19 -6.37
C TYR A 72 18.60 -6.00 -5.57
N ASN A 73 19.20 -5.01 -6.25
CA ASN A 73 19.64 -3.76 -5.62
C ASN A 73 18.45 -3.05 -4.93
N ASN A 74 17.32 -2.95 -5.60
CA ASN A 74 16.09 -2.33 -5.04
C ASN A 74 15.36 -3.20 -4.01
N LYS A 75 15.70 -4.48 -3.88
CA LYS A 75 15.18 -5.34 -2.81
C LYS A 75 16.07 -5.32 -1.57
N GLY A 76 17.20 -4.61 -1.61
CA GLY A 76 18.23 -4.63 -0.57
C GLY A 76 19.08 -5.91 -0.57
N ASP A 77 18.92 -6.78 -1.58
CA ASP A 77 19.80 -7.94 -1.77
C ASP A 77 21.09 -7.52 -2.50
N TYR A 78 21.86 -6.69 -1.80
CA TYR A 78 23.08 -6.09 -2.35
C TYR A 78 24.12 -7.15 -2.71
N SER A 79 24.19 -8.27 -1.99
CA SER A 79 25.12 -9.36 -2.29
C SER A 79 24.83 -10.00 -3.66
N LYS A 80 23.56 -10.25 -3.98
CA LYS A 80 23.18 -10.82 -5.28
C LYS A 80 23.34 -9.81 -6.41
N ALA A 81 22.98 -8.54 -6.16
CA ALA A 81 23.21 -7.46 -7.11
C ALA A 81 24.71 -7.27 -7.41
N GLU A 82 25.57 -7.33 -6.39
CA GLU A 82 27.04 -7.21 -6.50
C GLU A 82 27.60 -8.31 -7.38
N SER A 83 27.24 -9.57 -7.12
CA SER A 83 27.67 -10.71 -7.94
C SER A 83 27.29 -10.55 -9.40
N LEU A 84 26.07 -10.12 -9.70
CA LEU A 84 25.58 -9.94 -11.06
C LEU A 84 26.26 -8.76 -11.76
N HIS A 85 26.44 -7.61 -11.09
CA HIS A 85 27.14 -6.48 -11.69
C HIS A 85 28.62 -6.79 -11.98
N ILE A 86 29.30 -7.55 -11.12
CA ILE A 86 30.67 -8.03 -11.36
C ILE A 86 30.70 -8.98 -12.56
N GLU A 87 29.79 -9.95 -12.64
CA GLU A 87 29.71 -10.87 -13.79
C GLU A 87 29.51 -10.10 -15.12
N ALA A 88 28.57 -9.15 -15.16
CA ALA A 88 28.34 -8.32 -16.34
C ALA A 88 29.54 -7.45 -16.70
N LEU A 89 30.26 -6.91 -15.70
CA LEU A 89 31.48 -6.13 -15.90
C LEU A 89 32.59 -6.98 -16.50
N ASP A 90 32.82 -8.19 -15.98
CA ASP A 90 33.86 -9.09 -16.45
C ASP A 90 33.61 -9.55 -17.90
N ILE A 91 32.35 -9.82 -18.25
CA ILE A 91 31.98 -10.13 -19.64
C ILE A 91 32.29 -8.94 -20.56
N ARG A 92 31.87 -7.72 -20.19
CA ARG A 92 32.09 -6.52 -21.03
C ARG A 92 33.57 -6.16 -21.15
N ARG A 93 34.38 -6.34 -20.09
CA ARG A 93 35.83 -6.21 -20.16
C ARG A 93 36.46 -7.19 -21.16
N LYS A 94 36.02 -8.46 -21.17
CA LYS A 94 36.52 -9.46 -22.11
C LYS A 94 36.15 -9.14 -23.56
N ILE A 95 34.95 -8.63 -23.81
CA ILE A 95 34.45 -8.35 -25.17
C ILE A 95 35.02 -7.04 -25.71
N PHE A 96 35.04 -5.98 -24.89
CA PHE A 96 35.31 -4.62 -25.35
C PHE A 96 36.58 -3.97 -24.78
N GLY A 97 37.17 -4.54 -23.72
CA GLY A 97 38.35 -3.99 -23.02
C GLY A 97 38.05 -2.99 -21.89
N ASP A 98 39.12 -2.48 -21.26
CA ASP A 98 39.05 -1.61 -20.05
C ASP A 98 38.48 -0.21 -20.31
N ASN A 99 38.56 0.27 -21.56
CA ASN A 99 38.25 1.66 -21.92
C ASN A 99 37.00 1.81 -22.81
N HIS A 100 36.13 0.80 -22.86
CA HIS A 100 34.90 0.86 -23.67
C HIS A 100 33.73 1.49 -22.90
N PRO A 101 32.84 2.28 -23.56
CA PRO A 101 31.65 2.86 -22.93
C PRO A 101 30.73 1.85 -22.22
N ASP A 102 30.55 0.64 -22.78
CA ASP A 102 29.74 -0.39 -22.12
C ASP A 102 30.40 -0.94 -20.85
N THR A 103 31.74 -1.02 -20.84
CA THR A 103 32.52 -1.36 -19.63
C THR A 103 32.34 -0.26 -18.58
N ALA A 104 32.44 1.01 -18.98
CA ALA A 104 32.20 2.17 -18.11
C ALA A 104 30.78 2.17 -17.53
N GLN A 105 29.77 1.78 -18.31
CA GLN A 105 28.40 1.67 -17.83
C GLN A 105 28.28 0.64 -16.69
N SER A 106 28.92 -0.53 -16.82
CA SER A 106 28.93 -1.54 -15.76
C SER A 106 29.69 -1.08 -14.53
N ILE A 107 30.82 -0.38 -14.70
CA ILE A 107 31.56 0.25 -13.60
C ILE A 107 30.68 1.25 -12.86
N ASN A 108 29.97 2.13 -13.59
CA ASN A 108 29.06 3.11 -13.02
C ASN A 108 27.91 2.45 -12.25
N ASN A 109 27.32 1.37 -12.77
CA ASN A 109 26.24 0.65 -12.07
C ASN A 109 26.74 -0.03 -10.77
N LEU A 110 27.95 -0.60 -10.80
CA LEU A 110 28.58 -1.15 -9.60
C LEU A 110 28.91 -0.04 -8.58
N ALA A 111 29.33 1.13 -9.04
CA ALA A 111 29.52 2.31 -8.19
C ALA A 111 28.21 2.75 -7.52
N THR A 112 27.10 2.78 -8.27
CA THR A 112 25.76 3.07 -7.73
C THR A 112 25.32 2.04 -6.70
N LEU A 113 25.59 0.75 -6.91
CA LEU A 113 25.33 -0.27 -5.90
C LEU A 113 26.07 0.02 -4.60
N TYR A 114 27.37 0.32 -4.66
CA TYR A 114 28.16 0.64 -3.46
C TYR A 114 27.71 1.94 -2.80
N ASN A 115 27.33 2.95 -3.58
CA ASN A 115 26.74 4.19 -3.06
C ASN A 115 25.46 3.91 -2.27
N ASN A 116 24.56 3.08 -2.81
CA ASN A 116 23.31 2.69 -2.15
C ASN A 116 23.55 1.87 -0.87
N LYS A 117 24.63 1.07 -0.84
CA LYS A 117 25.07 0.32 0.36
C LYS A 117 25.75 1.21 1.41
N GLY A 118 26.05 2.48 1.09
CA GLY A 118 26.85 3.38 1.93
C GLY A 118 28.36 3.07 1.93
N ASP A 119 28.84 2.19 1.05
CA ASP A 119 30.27 1.90 0.90
C ASP A 119 30.92 2.93 -0.05
N TYR A 120 31.00 4.18 0.43
CA TYR A 120 31.53 5.29 -0.35
C TYR A 120 33.00 5.10 -0.77
N SER A 121 33.75 4.29 0.00
CA SER A 121 35.16 3.99 -0.27
C SER A 121 35.36 3.20 -1.57
N LYS A 122 34.41 2.32 -1.91
CA LYS A 122 34.40 1.57 -3.17
C LYS A 122 33.70 2.31 -4.30
N ALA A 123 32.68 3.12 -4.00
CA ALA A 123 31.91 3.82 -5.03
C ALA A 123 32.72 4.92 -5.74
N GLU A 124 33.43 5.76 -4.98
CA GLU A 124 34.16 6.92 -5.50
C GLU A 124 35.17 6.58 -6.62
N PRO A 125 36.11 5.63 -6.45
CA PRO A 125 37.07 5.30 -7.50
C PRO A 125 36.41 4.73 -8.76
N LEU A 126 35.29 4.00 -8.61
CA LEU A 126 34.56 3.44 -9.75
C LEU A 126 33.83 4.53 -10.54
N TYR A 127 33.18 5.50 -9.88
CA TYR A 127 32.58 6.64 -10.58
C TYR A 127 33.61 7.46 -11.34
N ILE A 128 34.78 7.72 -10.74
CA ILE A 128 35.88 8.44 -11.39
C ILE A 128 36.40 7.65 -12.59
N GLN A 129 36.60 6.33 -12.45
CA GLN A 129 37.05 5.48 -13.55
C GLN A 129 36.07 5.48 -14.73
N ALA A 130 34.76 5.35 -14.46
CA ALA A 130 33.74 5.40 -15.51
C ALA A 130 33.75 6.75 -16.24
N LEU A 131 33.87 7.85 -15.49
CA LEU A 131 33.95 9.21 -16.04
C LEU A 131 35.17 9.39 -16.94
N GLU A 132 36.34 8.91 -16.52
CA GLU A 132 37.56 8.99 -17.34
C GLU A 132 37.42 8.25 -18.68
N ILE A 133 36.77 7.08 -18.66
CA ILE A 133 36.49 6.32 -19.89
C ILE A 133 35.55 7.10 -20.81
N TYR A 134 34.44 7.65 -20.28
CA TYR A 134 33.51 8.44 -21.09
C TYR A 134 34.17 9.70 -21.66
N ARG A 135 34.99 10.41 -20.88
CA ARG A 135 35.77 11.56 -21.35
C ARG A 135 36.72 11.18 -22.48
N LYS A 136 37.44 10.07 -22.34
CA LYS A 136 38.39 9.60 -23.35
C LYS A 136 37.70 9.18 -24.65
N THR A 137 36.54 8.53 -24.56
CA THR A 137 35.85 7.97 -25.73
C THR A 137 34.97 8.98 -26.44
N PHE A 138 34.21 9.79 -25.70
CA PHE A 138 33.24 10.74 -26.28
C PHE A 138 33.64 12.21 -26.16
N GLY A 139 34.66 12.51 -25.35
CA GLY A 139 35.10 13.86 -25.04
C GLY A 139 34.41 14.45 -23.80
N ASP A 140 35.00 15.53 -23.28
CA ASP A 140 34.50 16.24 -22.10
C ASP A 140 33.10 16.89 -22.28
N ASN A 141 32.61 17.06 -23.53
CA ASN A 141 31.34 17.74 -23.85
C ASN A 141 30.23 16.80 -24.40
N HIS A 142 30.26 15.50 -24.11
CA HIS A 142 29.23 14.55 -24.59
C HIS A 142 28.09 14.32 -23.58
N LEU A 143 26.91 13.91 -24.07
CA LEU A 143 25.74 13.64 -23.22
C LEU A 143 25.97 12.51 -22.20
N ASP A 144 26.68 11.45 -22.59
CA ASP A 144 27.04 10.35 -21.68
C ASP A 144 28.07 10.78 -20.65
N THR A 145 29.03 11.64 -21.04
CA THR A 145 29.96 12.26 -20.11
C THR A 145 29.20 13.10 -19.08
N ALA A 146 28.22 13.90 -19.51
CA ALA A 146 27.37 14.68 -18.60
C ALA A 146 26.58 13.81 -17.61
N VAL A 147 26.04 12.66 -18.06
CA VAL A 147 25.35 11.71 -17.18
C VAL A 147 26.32 11.12 -16.15
N SER A 148 27.53 10.75 -16.56
CA SER A 148 28.55 10.24 -15.63
C SER A 148 28.99 11.29 -14.61
N ILE A 149 29.16 12.55 -15.02
CA ILE A 149 29.44 13.69 -14.10
C ILE A 149 28.28 13.86 -13.11
N ASN A 150 27.04 13.83 -13.58
CA ASN A 150 25.86 13.94 -12.72
C ASN A 150 25.77 12.80 -11.71
N ASN A 151 26.12 11.57 -12.08
CA ASN A 151 26.15 10.44 -11.14
C ASN A 151 27.23 10.61 -10.07
N LEU A 152 28.42 11.10 -10.43
CA LEU A 152 29.47 11.44 -9.47
C LEU A 152 29.05 12.61 -8.57
N ALA A 153 28.30 13.58 -9.09
CA ALA A 153 27.71 14.67 -8.31
C ALA A 153 26.69 14.14 -7.28
N ASN A 154 25.78 13.24 -7.71
CA ASN A 154 24.84 12.55 -6.83
C ASN A 154 25.58 11.81 -5.69
N PHE A 155 26.67 11.12 -6.02
CA PHE A 155 27.52 10.45 -5.02
C PHE A 155 28.06 11.44 -3.97
N TYR A 156 28.64 12.57 -4.38
CA TYR A 156 29.15 13.56 -3.43
C TYR A 156 28.04 14.21 -2.61
N ASN A 157 26.87 14.46 -3.21
CA ASN A 157 25.70 14.95 -2.49
C ASN A 157 25.25 13.95 -1.40
N ASN A 158 25.20 12.65 -1.71
CA ASN A 158 24.84 11.62 -0.73
C ASN A 158 25.88 11.47 0.39
N LYS A 159 27.16 11.68 0.06
CA LYS A 159 28.27 11.71 1.03
C LYS A 159 28.28 12.99 1.90
N GLY A 160 27.50 14.00 1.54
CA GLY A 160 27.44 15.30 2.21
C GLY A 160 28.52 16.31 1.78
N ASP A 161 29.26 16.03 0.71
CA ASP A 161 30.25 16.96 0.11
C ASP A 161 29.56 17.84 -0.95
N TYR A 162 28.72 18.77 -0.46
CA TYR A 162 27.85 19.58 -1.31
C TYR A 162 28.62 20.51 -2.26
N SER A 163 29.79 21.02 -1.86
CA SER A 163 30.62 21.87 -2.71
C SER A 163 31.15 21.14 -3.95
N LYS A 164 31.59 19.86 -3.80
CA LYS A 164 31.96 19.06 -4.97
C LYS A 164 30.75 18.69 -5.81
N ALA A 165 29.63 18.36 -5.17
CA ALA A 165 28.39 18.07 -5.89
C ALA A 165 27.94 19.26 -6.75
N GLU A 166 27.89 20.47 -6.18
CA GLU A 166 27.55 21.71 -6.87
C GLU A 166 28.42 21.92 -8.11
N SER A 167 29.76 21.85 -7.96
CA SER A 167 30.69 22.05 -9.07
C SER A 167 30.46 21.05 -10.20
N LEU A 168 30.19 19.78 -9.89
CA LEU A 168 29.95 18.74 -10.88
C LEU A 168 28.56 18.87 -11.54
N TYR A 169 27.51 19.19 -10.77
CA TYR A 169 26.19 19.44 -11.34
C TYR A 169 26.20 20.63 -12.30
N ILE A 170 26.89 21.73 -11.96
CA ILE A 170 27.04 22.88 -12.86
C ILE A 170 27.73 22.44 -14.16
N GLN A 171 28.82 21.69 -14.08
CA GLN A 171 29.52 21.17 -15.26
C GLN A 171 28.58 20.30 -16.14
N ALA A 172 27.86 19.37 -15.52
CA ALA A 172 26.95 18.47 -16.22
C ALA A 172 25.77 19.23 -16.86
N LEU A 173 25.23 20.21 -16.14
CA LEU A 173 24.15 21.07 -16.60
C LEU A 173 24.58 21.94 -17.78
N ASP A 174 25.78 22.50 -17.77
CA ASP A 174 26.29 23.31 -18.88
C ASP A 174 26.43 22.49 -20.17
N ILE A 175 26.85 21.22 -20.07
CA ILE A 175 26.89 20.32 -21.23
C ILE A 175 25.47 20.06 -21.74
N ARG A 176 24.51 19.76 -20.85
CA ARG A 176 23.11 19.52 -21.24
C ARG A 176 22.44 20.74 -21.86
N ARG A 177 22.66 21.93 -21.32
CA ARG A 177 22.17 23.20 -21.88
C ARG A 177 22.70 23.44 -23.29
N LYS A 178 23.99 23.22 -23.51
CA LYS A 178 24.61 23.40 -24.84
C LYS A 178 24.03 22.46 -25.89
N ILE A 179 23.68 21.22 -25.53
CA ILE A 179 23.26 20.19 -26.48
C ILE A 179 21.73 20.16 -26.67
N LEU A 180 20.96 20.23 -25.59
CA LEU A 180 19.49 20.09 -25.63
C LEU A 180 18.73 21.42 -25.51
N GLY A 181 19.41 22.48 -25.04
CA GLY A 181 18.79 23.76 -24.73
C GLY A 181 18.24 23.85 -23.31
N ASP A 182 17.98 25.09 -22.87
CA ASP A 182 17.53 25.40 -21.51
C ASP A 182 16.12 24.90 -21.18
N ASN A 183 15.25 24.76 -22.20
CA ASN A 183 13.85 24.40 -22.01
C ASN A 183 13.55 22.91 -22.22
N HIS A 184 14.58 22.07 -22.34
CA HIS A 184 14.39 20.63 -22.53
C HIS A 184 14.06 19.94 -21.19
N PRO A 185 13.11 18.99 -21.14
CA PRO A 185 12.78 18.24 -19.91
C PRO A 185 14.00 17.58 -19.25
N ASP A 186 14.90 16.98 -20.03
CA ASP A 186 16.13 16.39 -19.49
C ASP A 186 17.10 17.43 -18.90
N THR A 187 17.12 18.67 -19.42
CA THR A 187 17.88 19.76 -18.81
C THR A 187 17.28 20.15 -17.46
N ALA A 188 15.94 20.18 -17.37
CA ALA A 188 15.24 20.46 -16.10
C ALA A 188 15.57 19.44 -15.00
N THR A 189 15.80 18.16 -15.34
CA THR A 189 16.23 17.14 -14.37
C THR A 189 17.57 17.51 -13.73
N PHE A 190 18.52 18.05 -14.50
CA PHE A 190 19.84 18.45 -13.98
C PHE A 190 19.73 19.73 -13.14
N ILE A 191 18.88 20.68 -13.55
CA ILE A 191 18.56 21.89 -12.77
C ILE A 191 17.93 21.49 -11.42
N ASN A 192 17.03 20.51 -11.42
CA ASN A 192 16.38 20.01 -10.23
C ASN A 192 17.37 19.40 -9.23
N ASN A 193 18.38 18.66 -9.71
CA ASN A 193 19.43 18.10 -8.86
C ASN A 193 20.30 19.20 -8.23
N LEU A 194 20.67 20.23 -9.00
CA LEU A 194 21.40 21.38 -8.47
C LEU A 194 20.56 22.16 -7.45
N ALA A 195 19.26 22.35 -7.70
CA ALA A 195 18.33 22.96 -6.76
C ALA A 195 18.27 22.18 -5.43
N TYR A 196 18.33 20.85 -5.51
CA TYR A 196 18.35 19.98 -4.34
C TYR A 196 19.62 20.12 -3.51
N VAL A 197 20.79 20.34 -4.14
CA VAL A 197 22.03 20.65 -3.40
C VAL A 197 21.88 21.95 -2.63
N TYR A 198 21.42 23.03 -3.27
CA TYR A 198 21.20 24.29 -2.58
C TYR A 198 20.14 24.18 -1.48
N PHE A 199 19.09 23.40 -1.72
CA PHE A 199 18.14 23.08 -0.66
C PHE A 199 18.86 22.40 0.50
N ASN A 200 19.70 21.39 0.24
CA ASN A 200 20.42 20.65 1.28
C ASN A 200 21.40 21.51 2.09
N GLU A 201 22.09 22.44 1.44
CA GLU A 201 22.98 23.43 2.08
C GLU A 201 22.23 24.51 2.87
N GLY A 202 20.92 24.63 2.69
CA GLY A 202 20.09 25.67 3.31
C GLY A 202 20.03 26.98 2.52
N ASP A 203 20.60 27.05 1.31
CA ASP A 203 20.42 28.17 0.39
C ASP A 203 19.07 28.05 -0.34
N TYR A 204 18.00 28.27 0.44
CA TYR A 204 16.62 28.15 -0.05
C TYR A 204 16.29 29.16 -1.15
N SER A 205 17.02 30.28 -1.25
CA SER A 205 16.76 31.29 -2.27
C SER A 205 17.24 30.83 -3.65
N LYS A 206 18.44 30.23 -3.74
CA LYS A 206 18.90 29.61 -5.00
C LYS A 206 18.04 28.39 -5.35
N ALA A 207 17.72 27.55 -4.37
CA ALA A 207 16.85 26.39 -4.59
C ALA A 207 15.48 26.81 -5.15
N GLU A 208 14.84 27.82 -4.57
CA GLU A 208 13.57 28.38 -5.05
C GLU A 208 13.66 28.82 -6.52
N SER A 209 14.67 29.63 -6.86
CA SER A 209 14.85 30.12 -8.23
C SER A 209 14.98 28.99 -9.24
N LEU A 210 15.74 27.94 -8.92
CA LEU A 210 15.94 26.80 -9.81
C LEU A 210 14.70 25.90 -9.88
N TYR A 211 14.02 25.63 -8.77
CA TYR A 211 12.78 24.84 -8.80
C TYR A 211 11.64 25.55 -9.53
N ILE A 212 11.55 26.89 -9.48
CA ILE A 212 10.60 27.65 -10.33
C ILE A 212 10.93 27.44 -11.80
N GLN A 213 12.21 27.52 -12.18
CA GLN A 213 12.63 27.26 -13.57
C GLN A 213 12.25 25.85 -14.03
N VAL A 214 12.50 24.84 -13.20
CA VAL A 214 12.13 23.44 -13.47
C VAL A 214 10.62 23.29 -13.65
N LEU A 215 9.83 23.88 -12.74
CA LEU A 215 8.37 23.84 -12.80
C LEU A 215 7.84 24.46 -14.09
N ASP A 216 8.39 25.60 -14.50
CA ASP A 216 8.00 26.26 -15.75
C ASP A 216 8.32 25.40 -16.98
N ILE A 217 9.48 24.74 -17.00
CA ILE A 217 9.84 23.82 -18.09
C ILE A 217 8.87 22.65 -18.12
N TYR A 218 8.64 21.95 -17.01
CA TYR A 218 7.76 20.78 -16.97
C TYR A 218 6.30 21.13 -17.26
N ARG A 219 5.77 22.25 -16.76
CA ARG A 219 4.42 22.69 -17.10
C ARG A 219 4.25 22.94 -18.59
N LYS A 220 5.23 23.60 -19.23
CA LYS A 220 5.18 23.91 -20.67
C LYS A 220 5.35 22.67 -21.55
N THR A 221 6.18 21.72 -21.14
CA THR A 221 6.60 20.58 -21.99
C THR A 221 5.82 19.30 -21.72
N LEU A 222 5.50 19.00 -20.46
CA LEU A 222 4.87 17.75 -20.02
C LEU A 222 3.43 17.96 -19.52
N GLY A 223 3.07 19.20 -19.18
CA GLY A 223 1.76 19.58 -18.63
C GLY A 223 1.71 19.54 -17.09
N SER A 224 0.66 20.14 -16.52
CA SER A 224 0.51 20.34 -15.08
C SER A 224 0.33 19.04 -14.27
N ASN A 225 -0.20 17.99 -14.91
CA ASN A 225 -0.53 16.72 -14.24
C ASN A 225 0.53 15.63 -14.45
N TYR A 226 1.70 15.98 -15.01
CA TYR A 226 2.77 15.01 -15.18
C TYR A 226 3.48 14.74 -13.84
N PRO A 227 3.91 13.49 -13.53
CA PRO A 227 4.51 13.17 -12.23
C PRO A 227 5.68 14.08 -11.84
N ASN A 228 6.59 14.37 -12.76
CA ASN A 228 7.73 15.27 -12.50
C ASN A 228 7.30 16.71 -12.20
N THR A 229 6.18 17.16 -12.78
CA THR A 229 5.59 18.46 -12.47
C THR A 229 5.11 18.48 -11.02
N ALA A 230 4.35 17.47 -10.59
CA ALA A 230 3.89 17.33 -9.20
C ALA A 230 5.05 17.28 -8.19
N THR A 231 6.12 16.53 -8.51
CA THR A 231 7.34 16.48 -7.69
C THR A 231 7.99 17.85 -7.57
N SER A 232 8.07 18.62 -8.66
CA SER A 232 8.68 19.96 -8.65
C SER A 232 7.86 20.97 -7.84
N ILE A 233 6.52 20.87 -7.89
CA ILE A 233 5.61 21.67 -7.06
C ILE A 233 5.83 21.33 -5.57
N ASN A 234 5.95 20.05 -5.22
CA ASN A 234 6.27 19.62 -3.85
C ASN A 234 7.63 20.13 -3.37
N SER A 235 8.66 20.14 -4.23
CA SER A 235 9.96 20.71 -3.90
C SER A 235 9.85 22.19 -3.52
N LEU A 236 9.04 22.97 -4.25
CA LEU A 236 8.76 24.36 -3.88
C LEU A 236 8.02 24.47 -2.54
N ALA A 237 7.02 23.62 -2.30
CA ALA A 237 6.33 23.58 -1.01
C ALA A 237 7.31 23.31 0.15
N ALA A 238 8.25 22.39 -0.03
CA ALA A 238 9.30 22.08 0.94
C ALA A 238 10.26 23.26 1.17
N VAL A 239 10.66 23.97 0.10
CA VAL A 239 11.47 25.19 0.18
C VAL A 239 10.75 26.26 1.00
N TYR A 240 9.50 26.58 0.67
CA TYR A 240 8.73 27.60 1.39
C TYR A 240 8.47 27.21 2.85
N SER A 241 8.20 25.94 3.12
CA SER A 241 8.07 25.43 4.48
C SER A 241 9.36 25.61 5.28
N SER A 242 10.52 25.32 4.67
CA SER A 242 11.84 25.48 5.31
C SER A 242 12.18 26.95 5.57
N LYS A 243 11.75 27.86 4.68
CA LYS A 243 11.85 29.32 4.86
C LYS A 243 10.89 29.88 5.92
N GLY A 244 9.90 29.10 6.35
CA GLY A 244 8.82 29.55 7.24
C GLY A 244 7.70 30.34 6.54
N ASP A 245 7.68 30.39 5.22
CA ASP A 245 6.58 30.96 4.44
C ASP A 245 5.48 29.90 4.25
N TYR A 246 4.75 29.65 5.34
CA TYR A 246 3.76 28.58 5.36
C TYR A 246 2.54 28.87 4.48
N GLU A 247 2.25 30.14 4.17
CA GLU A 247 1.16 30.47 3.26
C GLU A 247 1.44 29.96 1.85
N LYS A 248 2.64 30.22 1.31
CA LYS A 248 3.05 29.67 0.02
C LYS A 248 3.24 28.16 0.08
N ALA A 249 3.82 27.64 1.16
CA ALA A 249 4.00 26.20 1.32
C ALA A 249 2.67 25.46 1.17
N VAL A 250 1.62 25.92 1.85
CA VAL A 250 0.27 25.33 1.77
C VAL A 250 -0.30 25.43 0.35
N LYS A 251 -0.13 26.56 -0.34
CA LYS A 251 -0.62 26.73 -1.73
C LYS A 251 0.05 25.75 -2.70
N TYR A 252 1.37 25.62 -2.63
CA TYR A 252 2.10 24.65 -3.48
C TYR A 252 1.79 23.20 -3.08
N SER A 253 1.68 22.89 -1.79
CA SER A 253 1.26 21.54 -1.34
C SER A 253 -0.15 21.17 -1.84
N GLN A 254 -1.08 22.13 -1.87
CA GLN A 254 -2.41 21.90 -2.44
C GLN A 254 -2.34 21.59 -3.93
N GLU A 255 -1.59 22.39 -4.69
CA GLU A 255 -1.44 22.16 -6.13
C GLU A 255 -0.79 20.79 -6.43
N ALA A 256 0.23 20.40 -5.64
CA ALA A 256 0.86 19.10 -5.79
C ALA A 256 -0.09 17.95 -5.42
N SER A 257 -0.88 18.09 -4.35
CA SER A 257 -1.91 17.11 -3.96
C SER A 257 -2.94 16.92 -5.07
N ASP A 258 -3.38 18.00 -5.73
CA ASP A 258 -4.35 17.93 -6.82
C ASP A 258 -3.77 17.28 -8.08
N ALA A 259 -2.54 17.64 -8.47
CA ALA A 259 -1.85 16.99 -9.58
C ALA A 259 -1.65 15.49 -9.32
N ARG A 260 -1.31 15.14 -8.07
CA ARG A 260 -1.12 13.74 -7.66
C ARG A 260 -2.43 12.96 -7.65
N GLU A 261 -3.54 13.54 -7.22
CA GLU A 261 -4.84 12.85 -7.24
C GLU A 261 -5.26 12.43 -8.66
N VAL A 262 -4.95 13.25 -9.67
CA VAL A 262 -5.17 12.90 -11.08
C VAL A 262 -4.32 11.68 -11.48
N GLU A 263 -3.06 11.65 -11.07
CA GLU A 263 -2.14 10.54 -11.32
C GLU A 263 -2.62 9.25 -10.62
N LEU A 264 -2.99 9.35 -9.34
CA LEU A 264 -3.51 8.23 -8.56
C LEU A 264 -4.77 7.63 -9.18
N THR A 265 -5.74 8.48 -9.54
CA THR A 265 -7.00 8.04 -10.14
C THR A 265 -6.74 7.24 -11.43
N ARG A 266 -5.77 7.68 -12.25
CA ARG A 266 -5.36 6.96 -13.46
C ARG A 266 -4.64 5.65 -13.13
N ASN A 267 -3.67 5.67 -12.25
CA ASN A 267 -2.80 4.52 -12.02
C ASN A 267 -3.49 3.42 -11.19
N LEU A 268 -4.37 3.78 -10.25
CA LEU A 268 -5.20 2.84 -9.49
C LEU A 268 -6.32 2.22 -10.32
N SER A 269 -6.57 2.74 -11.54
CA SER A 269 -7.51 2.12 -12.47
C SER A 269 -7.00 0.77 -13.01
N LEU A 270 -5.71 0.45 -12.89
CA LEU A 270 -5.15 -0.80 -13.37
C LEU A 270 -4.34 -1.49 -12.26
N GLY A 271 -3.90 -2.71 -12.53
CA GLY A 271 -3.03 -3.46 -11.62
C GLY A 271 -3.77 -4.39 -10.66
N SER A 272 -3.02 -5.25 -9.97
CA SER A 272 -3.49 -6.07 -8.85
C SER A 272 -3.72 -5.24 -7.59
N GLU A 273 -4.29 -5.82 -6.53
CA GLU A 273 -4.37 -5.14 -5.22
C GLU A 273 -2.98 -4.79 -4.69
N ARG A 274 -2.04 -5.74 -4.78
CA ARG A 274 -0.66 -5.55 -4.35
C ARG A 274 0.02 -4.40 -5.09
N GLN A 275 -0.09 -4.35 -6.41
CA GLN A 275 0.52 -3.28 -7.22
C GLN A 275 -0.05 -1.90 -6.84
N LYS A 276 -1.35 -1.80 -6.56
CA LYS A 276 -1.99 -0.57 -6.08
C LYS A 276 -1.43 -0.13 -4.72
N GLN A 277 -1.28 -1.06 -3.77
CA GLN A 277 -0.70 -0.78 -2.45
C GLN A 277 0.75 -0.29 -2.56
N LEU A 278 1.59 -0.97 -3.35
CA LEU A 278 2.99 -0.56 -3.56
C LEU A 278 3.08 0.85 -4.17
N TYR A 279 2.22 1.14 -5.14
CA TYR A 279 2.16 2.44 -5.78
C TYR A 279 1.72 3.56 -4.81
N LEU A 280 0.74 3.29 -3.94
CA LEU A 280 0.30 4.23 -2.90
C LEU A 280 1.42 4.50 -1.87
N GLN A 281 2.18 3.47 -1.49
CA GLN A 281 3.30 3.57 -0.56
C GLN A 281 4.42 4.52 -1.03
N LEU A 282 4.61 4.70 -2.34
CA LEU A 282 5.57 5.67 -2.89
C LEU A 282 5.35 7.09 -2.36
N TYR A 283 4.10 7.39 -1.99
CA TYR A 283 3.65 8.74 -1.66
C TYR A 283 3.04 8.85 -0.25
N ALA A 284 3.19 7.82 0.58
CA ALA A 284 2.62 7.79 1.93
C ALA A 284 3.13 8.96 2.79
N HIS A 285 4.41 9.31 2.66
CA HIS A 285 5.07 10.41 3.37
C HIS A 285 4.43 11.79 3.10
N GLU A 286 3.77 11.98 1.97
CA GLU A 286 3.14 13.27 1.66
C GLU A 286 1.99 13.58 2.62
N THR A 287 1.29 12.55 3.12
CA THR A 287 0.24 12.71 4.13
C THR A 287 0.84 13.22 5.44
N ASP A 288 1.94 12.61 5.89
CA ASP A 288 2.66 13.05 7.11
C ASP A 288 3.12 14.50 7.01
N ILE A 289 3.74 14.88 5.87
CA ILE A 289 4.20 16.25 5.62
C ILE A 289 3.02 17.22 5.62
N THR A 290 1.92 16.88 4.95
CA THR A 290 0.76 17.75 4.81
C THR A 290 0.04 17.96 6.15
N VAL A 291 -0.14 16.89 6.92
CA VAL A 291 -0.74 16.96 8.26
C VAL A 291 0.19 17.75 9.20
N SER A 292 1.50 17.55 9.13
CA SER A 292 2.48 18.31 9.93
C SER A 292 2.49 19.80 9.58
N LEU A 293 2.39 20.14 8.29
CA LEU A 293 2.28 21.51 7.81
C LEU A 293 1.07 22.22 8.44
N HIS A 294 -0.07 21.53 8.54
CA HIS A 294 -1.22 22.06 9.27
C HIS A 294 -0.99 22.10 10.78
N VAL A 295 -0.77 20.95 11.42
CA VAL A 295 -0.82 20.83 12.88
C VAL A 295 0.30 21.60 13.58
N GLN A 296 1.51 21.61 13.02
CA GLN A 296 2.68 22.19 13.66
C GLN A 296 3.05 23.57 13.11
N SER A 297 2.94 23.75 11.80
CA SER A 297 3.51 24.93 11.12
C SER A 297 2.46 26.02 10.84
N ALA A 298 1.23 25.64 10.51
CA ALA A 298 0.16 26.57 10.11
C ALA A 298 -1.21 26.22 10.74
N PRO A 299 -1.32 26.04 12.08
CA PRO A 299 -2.52 25.54 12.73
C PRO A 299 -3.75 26.46 12.61
N THR A 300 -3.51 27.76 12.38
CA THR A 300 -4.57 28.77 12.21
C THR A 300 -4.88 29.06 10.74
N ASN A 301 -4.19 28.43 9.78
CA ASN A 301 -4.42 28.65 8.35
C ASN A 301 -5.59 27.77 7.86
N PRO A 302 -6.71 28.37 7.40
CA PRO A 302 -7.87 27.60 6.96
C PRO A 302 -7.58 26.67 5.77
N LEU A 303 -6.70 27.09 4.85
CA LEU A 303 -6.32 26.27 3.70
C LEU A 303 -5.45 25.09 4.12
N ALA A 304 -4.56 25.26 5.10
CA ALA A 304 -3.76 24.15 5.64
C ALA A 304 -4.65 23.07 6.26
N LYS A 305 -5.63 23.51 7.06
CA LYS A 305 -6.65 22.66 7.68
C LYS A 305 -7.46 21.87 6.63
N GLN A 306 -7.94 22.56 5.59
CA GLN A 306 -8.69 21.95 4.49
C GLN A 306 -7.85 20.95 3.69
N LEU A 307 -6.60 21.32 3.38
CA LEU A 307 -5.67 20.47 2.65
C LEU A 307 -5.34 19.19 3.43
N ALA A 308 -5.06 19.28 4.73
CA ALA A 308 -4.76 18.12 5.56
C ALA A 308 -5.92 17.11 5.60
N LEU A 309 -7.14 17.58 5.84
CA LEU A 309 -8.32 16.70 5.82
C LEU A 309 -8.58 16.13 4.40
N THR A 310 -8.41 16.94 3.36
CA THR A 310 -8.55 16.48 1.97
C THR A 310 -7.55 15.37 1.65
N GLN A 311 -6.29 15.52 2.08
CA GLN A 311 -5.25 14.52 1.88
C GLN A 311 -5.61 13.21 2.60
N ILE A 312 -6.07 13.26 3.86
CA ILE A 312 -6.53 12.08 4.61
C ILE A 312 -7.67 11.38 3.87
N LEU A 313 -8.69 12.14 3.44
CA LEU A 313 -9.86 11.62 2.70
C LEU A 313 -9.51 11.04 1.33
N ARG A 314 -8.41 11.46 0.70
CA ARG A 314 -7.91 10.92 -0.58
C ARG A 314 -7.10 9.64 -0.39
N ARG A 315 -6.42 9.49 0.75
CA ARG A 315 -5.43 8.43 0.99
C ARG A 315 -5.94 7.24 1.78
N LYS A 316 -6.64 7.50 2.89
CA LYS A 316 -7.09 6.45 3.81
C LYS A 316 -8.03 5.45 3.13
N GLY A 317 -7.69 4.16 3.22
CA GLY A 317 -8.45 3.06 2.61
C GLY A 317 -8.60 3.12 1.08
N ARG A 318 -7.75 3.88 0.37
CA ARG A 318 -7.83 4.09 -1.08
C ARG A 318 -7.58 2.83 -1.91
N SER A 319 -6.74 1.92 -1.45
CA SER A 319 -6.50 0.65 -2.15
C SER A 319 -7.76 -0.22 -2.15
N ILE A 320 -8.39 -0.38 -0.98
CA ILE A 320 -9.63 -1.14 -0.81
C ILE A 320 -10.77 -0.53 -1.63
N ASP A 321 -10.90 0.80 -1.61
CA ASP A 321 -11.87 1.53 -2.42
C ASP A 321 -11.68 1.25 -3.92
N ALA A 322 -10.44 1.33 -4.43
CA ALA A 322 -10.14 1.07 -5.84
C ALA A 322 -10.45 -0.37 -6.28
N VAL A 323 -10.14 -1.36 -5.43
CA VAL A 323 -10.47 -2.78 -5.70
C VAL A 323 -11.98 -2.99 -5.71
N ASN A 324 -12.69 -2.43 -4.72
CA ASN A 324 -14.14 -2.54 -4.62
C ASN A 324 -14.84 -1.92 -5.83
N GLN A 325 -14.37 -0.75 -6.31
CA GLN A 325 -14.91 -0.12 -7.50
C GLN A 325 -14.75 -0.98 -8.76
N SER A 326 -13.62 -1.67 -8.93
CA SER A 326 -13.44 -2.61 -10.05
C SER A 326 -14.46 -3.74 -10.00
N VAL A 327 -14.59 -4.39 -8.83
CA VAL A 327 -15.54 -5.50 -8.64
C VAL A 327 -16.99 -5.03 -8.82
N GLU A 328 -17.32 -3.85 -8.29
CA GLU A 328 -18.64 -3.24 -8.41
C GLU A 328 -19.01 -2.94 -9.87
N ALA A 329 -18.08 -2.38 -10.65
CA ALA A 329 -18.32 -2.08 -12.06
C ALA A 329 -18.67 -3.35 -12.85
N LEU A 330 -17.95 -4.44 -12.63
CA LEU A 330 -18.24 -5.75 -13.24
C LEU A 330 -19.58 -6.30 -12.78
N ARG A 331 -19.88 -6.24 -11.47
CA ARG A 331 -21.19 -6.68 -10.93
C ARG A 331 -22.35 -5.87 -11.52
N LYS A 332 -22.19 -4.56 -11.70
CA LYS A 332 -23.21 -3.69 -12.32
C LYS A 332 -23.41 -4.02 -13.80
N ARG A 333 -22.33 -4.30 -14.53
CA ARG A 333 -22.39 -4.68 -15.94
C ARG A 333 -23.01 -6.06 -16.16
N SER A 334 -22.79 -7.00 -15.22
CA SER A 334 -23.44 -8.31 -15.16
C SER A 334 -23.33 -9.14 -16.45
N LYS A 335 -22.22 -9.01 -17.22
CA LYS A 335 -21.99 -9.89 -18.38
C LYS A 335 -21.56 -11.30 -17.93
N PRO A 336 -21.85 -12.36 -18.70
CA PRO A 336 -21.39 -13.71 -18.37
C PRO A 336 -19.88 -13.81 -18.14
N GLU A 337 -19.08 -13.07 -18.92
CA GLU A 337 -17.62 -13.03 -18.78
C GLU A 337 -17.19 -12.36 -17.46
N ASP A 338 -17.93 -11.36 -16.99
CA ASP A 338 -17.64 -10.64 -15.74
C ASP A 338 -17.91 -11.54 -14.53
N VAL A 339 -19.04 -12.25 -14.57
CA VAL A 339 -19.41 -13.21 -13.53
C VAL A 339 -18.37 -14.32 -13.47
N ALA A 340 -17.98 -14.87 -14.63
CA ALA A 340 -16.95 -15.90 -14.71
C ALA A 340 -15.60 -15.45 -14.13
N LEU A 341 -15.17 -14.21 -14.42
CA LEU A 341 -13.92 -13.66 -13.86
C LEU A 341 -13.97 -13.51 -12.33
N LEU A 342 -15.09 -13.01 -11.79
CA LEU A 342 -15.26 -12.85 -10.34
C LEU A 342 -15.35 -14.20 -9.61
N ASP A 343 -16.01 -15.17 -10.21
CA ASP A 343 -16.12 -16.54 -9.70
C ASP A 343 -14.75 -17.24 -9.73
N GLU A 344 -13.98 -17.08 -10.81
CA GLU A 344 -12.63 -17.62 -10.92
C GLU A 344 -11.71 -17.03 -9.84
N LEU A 345 -11.74 -15.70 -9.65
CA LEU A 345 -10.96 -15.04 -8.60
C LEU A 345 -11.32 -15.59 -7.21
N SER A 346 -12.63 -15.71 -6.92
CA SER A 346 -13.12 -16.22 -5.64
C SER A 346 -12.69 -17.68 -5.42
N GLY A 347 -12.76 -18.51 -6.47
CA GLY A 347 -12.30 -19.89 -6.45
C GLY A 347 -10.79 -20.02 -6.18
N LYS A 348 -9.97 -19.19 -6.83
CA LYS A 348 -8.52 -19.17 -6.59
C LYS A 348 -8.15 -18.70 -5.19
N LYS A 349 -8.83 -17.67 -4.66
CA LYS A 349 -8.68 -17.23 -3.26
C LYS A 349 -9.07 -18.33 -2.27
N ALA A 350 -10.14 -19.07 -2.54
CA ALA A 350 -10.54 -20.22 -1.73
C ALA A 350 -9.50 -21.35 -1.75
N LEU A 351 -8.97 -21.71 -2.92
CA LEU A 351 -7.89 -22.70 -3.05
C LEU A 351 -6.62 -22.27 -2.31
N PHE A 352 -6.22 -21.00 -2.44
CA PHE A 352 -5.07 -20.44 -1.73
C PHE A 352 -5.26 -20.50 -0.20
N SER A 353 -6.45 -20.15 0.28
CA SER A 353 -6.80 -20.28 1.69
C SER A 353 -6.76 -21.73 2.16
N ASN A 354 -7.35 -22.67 1.42
CA ASN A 354 -7.39 -24.09 1.80
C ASN A 354 -5.99 -24.68 1.84
N LEU A 355 -5.14 -24.35 0.86
CA LEU A 355 -3.74 -24.79 0.84
C LEU A 355 -2.97 -24.23 2.04
N SER A 356 -3.20 -22.97 2.40
CA SER A 356 -2.56 -22.34 3.56
C SER A 356 -3.00 -22.97 4.89
N ILE A 357 -4.28 -23.36 5.00
CA ILE A 357 -4.82 -24.05 6.17
C ILE A 357 -4.25 -25.47 6.30
N GLN A 358 -4.16 -26.20 5.18
CA GLN A 358 -3.54 -27.53 5.12
C GLN A 358 -2.03 -27.50 5.41
N GLY A 359 -1.38 -26.42 4.97
CA GLY A 359 0.07 -26.26 4.99
C GLY A 359 0.80 -27.32 4.19
N LEU A 360 1.98 -27.69 4.67
CA LEU A 360 2.87 -28.61 3.97
C LEU A 360 2.21 -29.98 3.71
N GLY A 361 1.52 -30.52 4.72
CA GLY A 361 0.93 -31.86 4.65
C GLY A 361 1.98 -32.93 4.32
N LYS A 362 1.70 -33.75 3.30
CA LYS A 362 2.64 -34.78 2.78
C LYS A 362 3.55 -34.27 1.66
N ARG A 363 3.50 -32.98 1.31
CA ARG A 363 4.21 -32.39 0.17
C ARG A 363 5.64 -32.03 0.58
N SER A 364 6.54 -31.90 -0.40
CA SER A 364 7.85 -31.30 -0.14
C SER A 364 7.70 -29.79 0.12
N LEU A 365 8.68 -29.19 0.82
CA LEU A 365 8.68 -27.74 1.08
C LEU A 365 8.72 -26.93 -0.22
N GLU A 366 9.51 -27.41 -1.18
CA GLU A 366 9.66 -26.79 -2.49
C GLU A 366 8.35 -26.83 -3.29
N ASP A 367 7.67 -27.99 -3.33
CA ASP A 367 6.38 -28.13 -4.01
C ASP A 367 5.30 -27.24 -3.38
N TYR A 368 5.24 -27.18 -2.05
CA TYR A 368 4.30 -26.32 -1.34
C TYR A 368 4.54 -24.83 -1.65
N GLN A 369 5.79 -24.38 -1.57
CA GLN A 369 6.15 -23.00 -1.89
C GLN A 369 5.83 -22.67 -3.36
N LYS A 370 6.09 -23.60 -4.28
CA LYS A 370 5.76 -23.46 -5.69
C LYS A 370 4.25 -23.33 -5.92
N GLN A 371 3.43 -24.16 -5.28
CA GLN A 371 1.97 -24.10 -5.40
C GLN A 371 1.39 -22.80 -4.83
N ILE A 372 1.87 -22.38 -3.65
CA ILE A 372 1.50 -21.10 -3.04
C ILE A 372 1.81 -19.94 -3.98
N LYS A 373 3.04 -19.88 -4.51
CA LYS A 373 3.46 -18.84 -5.44
C LYS A 373 2.62 -18.84 -6.72
N THR A 374 2.37 -20.02 -7.31
CA THR A 374 1.51 -20.14 -8.50
C THR A 374 0.11 -19.59 -8.25
N LEU A 375 -0.53 -19.93 -7.12
CA LEU A 375 -1.86 -19.42 -6.78
C LEU A 375 -1.86 -17.91 -6.55
N GLN A 376 -0.82 -17.37 -5.89
CA GLN A 376 -0.65 -15.92 -5.73
C GLN A 376 -0.55 -15.21 -7.08
N ASP A 377 0.30 -15.72 -7.98
CA ASP A 377 0.48 -15.16 -9.32
C ASP A 377 -0.81 -15.26 -10.17
N GLU A 378 -1.59 -16.33 -10.02
CA GLU A 378 -2.90 -16.48 -10.68
C GLU A 378 -3.95 -15.50 -10.15
N ILE A 379 -4.02 -15.31 -8.82
CA ILE A 379 -4.91 -14.32 -8.19
C ILE A 379 -4.56 -12.91 -8.67
N GLU A 380 -3.28 -12.55 -8.63
CA GLU A 380 -2.78 -11.25 -9.08
C GLU A 380 -3.11 -10.98 -10.56
N LYS A 381 -2.98 -11.99 -11.44
CA LYS A 381 -3.40 -11.90 -12.85
C LYS A 381 -4.90 -11.68 -13.00
N LEU A 382 -5.74 -12.35 -12.21
CA LEU A 382 -7.19 -12.19 -12.27
C LEU A 382 -7.62 -10.80 -11.77
N GLU A 383 -7.01 -10.30 -10.69
CA GLU A 383 -7.24 -8.94 -10.19
C GLU A 383 -6.84 -7.87 -11.21
N TYR A 384 -5.75 -8.09 -11.94
CA TYR A 384 -5.36 -7.23 -13.06
C TYR A 384 -6.44 -7.23 -14.15
N LYS A 385 -6.87 -8.41 -14.62
CA LYS A 385 -7.91 -8.55 -15.66
C LYS A 385 -9.22 -7.90 -15.25
N ILE A 386 -9.64 -8.05 -13.99
CA ILE A 386 -10.83 -7.40 -13.44
C ILE A 386 -10.68 -5.87 -13.47
N SER A 387 -9.50 -5.36 -13.10
CA SER A 387 -9.22 -3.92 -13.17
C SER A 387 -9.23 -3.42 -14.61
N GLU A 388 -8.57 -4.12 -15.54
CA GLU A 388 -8.58 -3.78 -16.97
C GLU A 388 -10.01 -3.75 -17.55
N SER A 389 -10.79 -4.79 -17.27
CA SER A 389 -12.17 -4.94 -17.75
C SER A 389 -13.14 -3.87 -17.22
N SER A 390 -12.81 -3.24 -16.08
CA SER A 390 -13.59 -2.16 -15.47
C SER A 390 -13.08 -0.75 -15.78
N ALA A 391 -11.95 -0.61 -16.48
CA ALA A 391 -11.28 0.68 -16.65
C ALA A 391 -12.14 1.72 -17.38
N GLU A 392 -12.89 1.32 -18.42
CA GLU A 392 -13.77 2.19 -19.20
C GLU A 392 -14.91 2.80 -18.37
N PHE A 393 -15.35 2.12 -17.31
CA PHE A 393 -16.43 2.58 -16.42
C PHE A 393 -15.92 3.52 -15.32
N ARG A 394 -14.60 3.70 -15.21
CA ARG A 394 -13.93 4.51 -14.17
C ARG A 394 -13.38 5.84 -14.68
N THR A 395 -13.41 6.10 -15.99
CA THR A 395 -13.01 7.39 -16.56
C THR A 395 -13.95 8.56 -16.20
N GLN A 396 -15.05 8.28 -15.48
CA GLN A 396 -15.97 9.27 -14.91
C GLN A 396 -15.77 9.52 -13.39
N VAL A 397 -14.63 9.13 -12.81
CA VAL A 397 -14.39 9.37 -11.38
C VAL A 397 -14.25 10.88 -11.11
N GLN A 398 -15.29 11.44 -10.49
CA GLN A 398 -15.28 12.80 -9.94
C GLN A 398 -14.15 12.90 -8.90
N PRO A 399 -13.36 13.99 -8.90
CA PRO A 399 -12.31 14.18 -7.91
C PRO A 399 -12.91 14.15 -6.50
N ILE A 400 -12.24 13.44 -5.59
CA ILE A 400 -12.62 13.45 -4.18
C ILE A 400 -12.29 14.84 -3.65
N THR A 401 -13.34 15.63 -3.44
CA THR A 401 -13.27 16.97 -2.85
C THR A 401 -13.88 16.97 -1.46
N LEU A 402 -13.32 17.80 -0.59
CA LEU A 402 -13.89 18.01 0.73
C LEU A 402 -15.34 18.49 0.65
N GLN A 403 -15.65 19.37 -0.30
CA GLN A 403 -17.01 19.90 -0.49
C GLN A 403 -18.01 18.78 -0.84
N ALA A 404 -17.63 17.84 -1.70
CA ALA A 404 -18.49 16.69 -2.02
C ALA A 404 -18.74 15.85 -0.77
N VAL A 405 -17.71 15.57 0.04
CA VAL A 405 -17.86 14.82 1.30
C VAL A 405 -18.74 15.60 2.29
N GLN A 406 -18.55 16.91 2.43
CA GLN A 406 -19.33 17.74 3.34
C GLN A 406 -20.83 17.74 2.99
N GLN A 407 -21.18 17.86 1.70
CA GLN A 407 -22.55 17.82 1.20
C GLN A 407 -23.26 16.47 1.41
N VAL A 408 -22.52 15.42 1.76
CA VAL A 408 -23.08 14.08 2.00
C VAL A 408 -23.14 13.73 3.49
N VAL A 409 -22.55 14.54 4.36
CA VAL A 409 -22.73 14.40 5.82
C VAL A 409 -24.21 14.67 6.17
N PRO A 410 -24.89 13.78 6.90
CA PRO A 410 -26.23 14.03 7.42
C PRO A 410 -26.32 15.25 8.36
N THR A 411 -27.48 15.93 8.39
CA THR A 411 -27.67 17.19 9.13
C THR A 411 -27.47 17.10 10.64
N ASP A 412 -27.88 16.00 11.26
CA ASP A 412 -27.76 15.79 12.72
C ASP A 412 -26.54 14.94 13.11
N SER A 413 -25.54 14.87 12.23
CA SER A 413 -24.33 14.09 12.46
C SER A 413 -23.05 14.90 12.35
N THR A 414 -21.98 14.33 12.87
CA THR A 414 -20.62 14.85 12.73
C THR A 414 -19.71 13.72 12.26
N LEU A 415 -19.02 13.94 11.15
CA LEU A 415 -17.92 13.09 10.71
C LEU A 415 -16.73 13.35 11.61
N VAL A 416 -16.19 12.27 12.20
CA VAL A 416 -15.02 12.27 13.06
C VAL A 416 -13.94 11.44 12.36
N GLU A 417 -13.03 12.11 11.67
CA GLU A 417 -11.96 11.50 10.88
C GLU A 417 -10.66 11.52 11.68
N PHE A 418 -10.29 10.36 12.23
CA PHE A 418 -9.00 10.17 12.89
C PHE A 418 -7.91 9.87 11.85
N ALA A 419 -6.70 10.34 12.10
CA ALA A 419 -5.52 9.98 11.34
C ALA A 419 -4.31 9.81 12.27
N SER A 420 -3.54 8.74 12.05
CA SER A 420 -2.19 8.62 12.58
C SER A 420 -1.23 9.27 11.60
N TYR A 421 -0.29 10.07 12.10
CA TYR A 421 0.74 10.68 11.27
C TYR A 421 2.07 10.76 12.02
N ARG A 422 3.17 10.80 11.27
CA ARG A 422 4.50 11.05 11.81
C ARG A 422 4.83 12.53 11.64
N PRO A 423 4.98 13.30 12.73
CA PRO A 423 5.26 14.72 12.62
C PRO A 423 6.59 14.95 11.89
N TYR A 424 6.59 15.83 10.90
CA TYR A 424 7.73 16.15 10.06
C TYR A 424 8.17 17.60 10.25
N ASP A 425 9.41 17.78 10.72
CA ASP A 425 10.05 19.09 10.80
C ASP A 425 10.74 19.38 9.45
N SER A 426 10.27 20.41 8.73
CA SER A 426 10.82 20.79 7.42
C SER A 426 12.22 21.40 7.49
N LYS A 427 12.60 22.01 8.63
CA LYS A 427 13.90 22.64 8.84
C LYS A 427 14.96 21.60 9.18
N THR A 428 14.68 20.69 10.11
CA THR A 428 15.62 19.62 10.48
C THR A 428 15.52 18.41 9.56
N ARG A 429 14.45 18.31 8.77
CA ARG A 429 14.10 17.18 7.90
C ARG A 429 13.99 15.87 8.64
N LYS A 430 13.53 15.90 9.89
CA LYS A 430 13.38 14.70 10.71
C LYS A 430 11.92 14.41 10.98
N TYR A 431 11.61 13.12 11.03
CA TYR A 431 10.34 12.63 11.53
C TYR A 431 10.44 12.39 13.03
N ALA A 432 9.42 12.79 13.76
CA ALA A 432 9.22 12.40 15.15
C ALA A 432 8.41 11.10 15.25
N GLU A 433 8.18 10.66 16.49
CA GLU A 433 7.29 9.55 16.80
C GLU A 433 5.84 9.85 16.41
N SER A 434 5.10 8.79 16.07
CA SER A 434 3.72 8.89 15.58
C SER A 434 2.79 9.56 16.59
N ARG A 435 1.84 10.34 16.07
CA ARG A 435 0.79 11.03 16.82
C ARG A 435 -0.58 10.79 16.17
N TYR A 436 -1.64 10.94 16.96
CA TYR A 436 -3.00 10.96 16.42
C TYR A 436 -3.52 12.40 16.30
N VAL A 437 -4.21 12.68 15.20
CA VAL A 437 -5.01 13.88 15.00
C VAL A 437 -6.44 13.48 14.65
N VAL A 438 -7.40 14.33 15.01
CA VAL A 438 -8.80 14.16 14.61
C VAL A 438 -9.32 15.42 13.95
N TYR A 439 -10.04 15.25 12.84
CA TYR A 439 -10.78 16.32 12.16
C TYR A 439 -12.27 16.04 12.26
N LEU A 440 -13.05 17.10 12.49
CA LEU A 440 -14.49 17.06 12.59
C LEU A 440 -15.09 17.83 11.43
N LEU A 441 -16.06 17.22 10.75
CA LEU A 441 -16.77 17.81 9.62
C LEU A 441 -18.28 17.58 9.78
N ASN A 442 -19.03 18.67 9.80
CA ASN A 442 -20.50 18.66 9.74
C ASN A 442 -20.97 18.99 8.31
N ASN A 443 -22.27 18.91 8.06
CA ASN A 443 -22.84 19.22 6.74
C ASN A 443 -22.85 20.73 6.41
N GLN A 444 -22.68 21.58 7.43
CA GLN A 444 -22.70 23.03 7.38
C GLN A 444 -21.75 23.60 8.43
N GLY A 445 -20.66 24.24 8.01
CA GLY A 445 -19.71 24.86 8.94
C GLY A 445 -18.25 24.73 8.51
N GLU A 446 -17.36 25.22 9.38
CA GLU A 446 -15.93 25.02 9.23
C GLU A 446 -15.49 23.64 9.76
N ILE A 447 -14.31 23.21 9.33
CA ILE A 447 -13.64 22.03 9.88
C ILE A 447 -13.13 22.38 11.28
N ASP A 448 -13.41 21.53 12.26
CA ASP A 448 -12.75 21.58 13.57
C ASP A 448 -11.71 20.47 13.66
N TRP A 449 -10.72 20.61 14.56
CA TRP A 449 -9.67 19.60 14.71
C TRP A 449 -9.00 19.67 16.07
N VAL A 450 -8.37 18.56 16.46
CA VAL A 450 -7.52 18.43 17.67
C VAL A 450 -6.35 17.50 17.39
N ASP A 451 -5.15 17.90 17.82
CA ASP A 451 -4.02 16.98 18.03
C ASP A 451 -4.23 16.21 19.34
N LEU A 452 -4.36 14.88 19.24
CA LEU A 452 -4.67 14.00 20.37
C LEU A 452 -3.41 13.57 21.14
N GLY A 453 -2.22 13.86 20.59
CA GLY A 453 -0.95 13.54 21.24
C GLY A 453 -0.29 12.26 20.72
N ASP A 454 0.64 11.76 21.53
CA ASP A 454 1.51 10.64 21.18
C ASP A 454 0.72 9.34 20.97
N ALA A 455 0.96 8.68 19.83
CA ALA A 455 0.26 7.46 19.47
C ALA A 455 0.60 6.30 20.40
N GLU A 456 1.85 6.19 20.84
CA GLU A 456 2.31 5.11 21.74
C GLU A 456 1.49 5.05 23.04
N ALA A 457 1.31 6.20 23.72
CA ALA A 457 0.54 6.26 24.96
C ALA A 457 -0.95 5.90 24.77
N ILE A 458 -1.54 6.27 23.64
CA ILE A 458 -2.92 5.91 23.28
C ILE A 458 -2.99 4.42 22.96
N ASP A 459 -2.06 3.90 22.16
CA ASP A 459 -2.01 2.51 21.72
C ASP A 459 -1.81 1.53 22.90
N GLU A 460 -0.99 1.89 23.88
CA GLU A 460 -0.84 1.14 25.14
C GLU A 460 -2.16 1.05 25.91
N LEU A 461 -2.90 2.15 26.04
CA LEU A 461 -4.21 2.17 26.69
C LEU A 461 -5.25 1.34 25.92
N VAL A 462 -5.23 1.39 24.59
CA VAL A 462 -6.08 0.54 23.75
C VAL A 462 -5.75 -0.93 23.97
N ALA A 463 -4.47 -1.30 24.00
CA ALA A 463 -4.02 -2.66 24.25
C ALA A 463 -4.43 -3.15 25.64
N GLU A 464 -4.28 -2.34 26.68
CA GLU A 464 -4.68 -2.67 28.05
C GLU A 464 -6.21 -2.87 28.16
N LEU A 465 -6.99 -1.92 27.64
CA LEU A 465 -8.46 -1.99 27.65
C LEU A 465 -8.94 -3.26 26.93
N ARG A 466 -8.39 -3.57 25.75
CA ARG A 466 -8.72 -4.78 24.99
C ARG A 466 -8.33 -6.04 25.76
N GLY A 467 -7.16 -6.06 26.38
CA GLY A 467 -6.72 -7.16 27.24
C GLY A 467 -7.73 -7.45 28.36
N LYS A 468 -8.25 -6.40 29.00
CA LYS A 468 -9.30 -6.54 30.03
C LYS A 468 -10.64 -6.96 29.48
N LEU A 469 -11.09 -6.41 28.36
CA LEU A 469 -12.36 -6.79 27.70
C LEU A 469 -12.38 -8.26 27.28
N ARG A 470 -11.24 -8.82 26.86
CA ARG A 470 -11.13 -10.24 26.48
C ARG A 470 -11.17 -11.19 27.67
N ASN A 471 -10.81 -10.73 28.86
CA ASN A 471 -10.82 -11.55 30.06
C ASN A 471 -12.22 -11.50 30.72
N SER A 472 -12.95 -12.61 30.63
CA SER A 472 -14.31 -12.75 31.19
C SER A 472 -14.38 -12.61 32.72
N LYS A 473 -13.24 -12.65 33.43
CA LYS A 473 -13.16 -12.41 34.87
C LYS A 473 -12.96 -10.93 35.23
N SER A 474 -12.65 -10.07 34.26
CA SER A 474 -12.40 -8.65 34.51
C SER A 474 -13.66 -7.97 35.04
N SER A 475 -13.50 -7.14 36.08
CA SER A 475 -14.61 -6.37 36.61
C SER A 475 -14.93 -5.19 35.70
N VAL A 476 -16.17 -5.13 35.20
CA VAL A 476 -16.64 -3.97 34.42
C VAL A 476 -16.46 -2.67 35.20
N LEU A 477 -16.86 -2.66 36.47
CA LEU A 477 -16.84 -1.46 37.32
C LEU A 477 -15.43 -1.08 37.79
N ARG A 478 -14.59 -2.06 38.16
CA ARG A 478 -13.29 -1.77 38.80
C ARG A 478 -12.12 -1.68 37.82
N GLU A 479 -12.22 -2.31 36.65
CA GLU A 479 -11.11 -2.39 35.68
C GLU A 479 -11.48 -1.76 34.34
N ILE A 480 -12.60 -2.17 33.74
CA ILE A 480 -12.98 -1.71 32.39
C ILE A 480 -13.41 -0.24 32.38
N LYS A 481 -14.34 0.16 33.26
CA LYS A 481 -14.83 1.55 33.30
C LYS A 481 -13.71 2.57 33.54
N PRO A 482 -12.75 2.38 34.48
CA PRO A 482 -11.63 3.30 34.65
C PRO A 482 -10.72 3.41 33.42
N LEU A 483 -10.34 2.28 32.80
CA LEU A 483 -9.51 2.30 31.58
C LEU A 483 -10.24 2.96 30.41
N SER A 484 -11.52 2.63 30.26
CA SER A 484 -12.43 3.21 29.29
C SER A 484 -12.54 4.73 29.44
N ARG A 485 -12.69 5.25 30.67
CA ARG A 485 -12.67 6.69 30.97
C ARG A 485 -11.32 7.35 30.66
N LYS A 486 -10.19 6.69 30.96
CA LYS A 486 -8.85 7.20 30.63
C LYS A 486 -8.66 7.35 29.13
N LEU A 487 -9.02 6.32 28.36
CA LEU A 487 -8.95 6.35 26.90
C LEU A 487 -9.91 7.40 26.31
N ASP A 488 -11.13 7.48 26.82
CA ASP A 488 -12.10 8.50 26.41
C ASP A 488 -11.56 9.92 26.63
N LYS A 489 -10.95 10.20 27.78
CA LYS A 489 -10.37 11.51 28.09
C LYS A 489 -9.34 11.98 27.05
N LEU A 490 -8.56 11.05 26.50
CA LEU A 490 -7.56 11.36 25.48
C LEU A 490 -8.16 11.46 24.08
N VAL A 491 -9.13 10.59 23.75
CA VAL A 491 -9.58 10.42 22.37
C VAL A 491 -10.92 11.10 22.10
N MET A 492 -11.95 10.81 22.91
CA MET A 492 -13.33 11.19 22.60
C MET A 492 -13.85 12.40 23.39
N GLU A 493 -13.31 12.70 24.56
CA GLU A 493 -13.65 13.92 25.31
C GLU A 493 -13.29 15.19 24.50
N PRO A 494 -12.12 15.31 23.83
CA PRO A 494 -11.82 16.44 22.96
C PRO A 494 -12.77 16.51 21.77
N VAL A 495 -13.10 15.36 21.17
CA VAL A 495 -14.06 15.27 20.05
C VAL A 495 -15.43 15.78 20.49
N ARG A 496 -15.96 15.36 21.65
CA ARG A 496 -17.28 15.81 22.13
C ARG A 496 -17.34 17.29 22.48
N LYS A 497 -16.22 17.91 22.86
CA LYS A 497 -16.16 19.36 23.11
C LYS A 497 -16.31 20.19 21.84
N LEU A 498 -15.93 19.62 20.69
CA LEU A 498 -15.99 20.26 19.38
C LEU A 498 -17.19 19.81 18.55
N ALA A 499 -17.59 18.54 18.68
CA ALA A 499 -18.78 18.02 18.04
C ALA A 499 -19.98 18.87 18.49
N GLY A 500 -20.72 19.41 17.53
CA GLY A 500 -21.90 20.23 17.81
C GLY A 500 -23.00 19.42 18.52
N LYS A 501 -24.22 19.97 18.57
CA LYS A 501 -25.36 19.30 19.24
C LYS A 501 -25.81 17.97 18.61
N GLY A 502 -25.20 17.55 17.50
CA GLY A 502 -25.50 16.30 16.81
C GLY A 502 -25.15 15.10 17.67
N LYS A 503 -26.13 14.24 17.94
CA LYS A 503 -25.94 13.00 18.71
C LYS A 503 -25.40 11.84 17.86
N TRP A 504 -25.27 12.01 16.54
CA TRP A 504 -24.81 10.98 15.64
C TRP A 504 -23.36 11.20 15.22
N LEU A 505 -22.47 10.32 15.68
CA LEU A 505 -21.05 10.34 15.34
C LEU A 505 -20.76 9.34 14.23
N LEU A 506 -20.24 9.83 13.11
CA LEU A 506 -19.73 9.03 12.01
C LEU A 506 -18.21 8.90 12.21
N ILE A 507 -17.77 7.81 12.83
CA ILE A 507 -16.38 7.64 13.25
C ILE A 507 -15.60 6.89 12.16
N ALA A 508 -14.55 7.52 11.66
CA ALA A 508 -13.55 6.90 10.79
C ALA A 508 -12.22 6.78 11.56
N PRO A 509 -11.97 5.64 12.25
CA PRO A 509 -10.75 5.44 13.04
C PRO A 509 -9.54 5.16 12.14
N ASP A 510 -8.33 5.33 12.67
CA ASP A 510 -7.08 5.00 11.97
C ASP A 510 -6.09 4.31 12.91
N GLY A 511 -5.12 3.57 12.37
CA GLY A 511 -4.16 2.80 13.17
C GLY A 511 -4.83 1.91 14.22
N THR A 512 -4.28 1.88 15.43
CA THR A 512 -4.78 1.07 16.55
C THR A 512 -6.17 1.50 17.03
N LEU A 513 -6.62 2.72 16.71
CA LEU A 513 -7.98 3.17 17.04
C LEU A 513 -9.07 2.35 16.33
N ASN A 514 -8.75 1.65 15.24
CA ASN A 514 -9.66 0.68 14.60
C ASN A 514 -10.11 -0.44 15.55
N LEU A 515 -9.36 -0.67 16.63
CA LEU A 515 -9.59 -1.73 17.60
C LEU A 515 -10.38 -1.25 18.83
N VAL A 516 -10.75 0.04 18.85
CA VAL A 516 -11.47 0.66 19.97
C VAL A 516 -12.99 0.47 19.78
N PRO A 517 -13.68 -0.16 20.74
CA PRO A 517 -15.14 -0.16 20.74
C PRO A 517 -15.67 1.18 21.27
N PHE A 518 -15.69 2.22 20.42
CA PHE A 518 -16.05 3.58 20.82
C PHE A 518 -17.39 3.67 21.56
N ALA A 519 -18.38 2.87 21.15
CA ALA A 519 -19.67 2.75 21.82
C ALA A 519 -19.58 2.36 23.31
N ALA A 520 -18.57 1.56 23.67
CA ALA A 520 -18.31 1.08 25.02
C ALA A 520 -17.33 1.98 25.82
N LEU A 521 -16.90 3.10 25.24
CA LEU A 521 -16.16 4.11 25.99
C LEU A 521 -17.07 4.77 27.03
N VAL A 522 -16.51 5.20 28.16
CA VAL A 522 -17.24 5.75 29.30
C VAL A 522 -16.96 7.24 29.39
N ASP A 523 -18.00 8.07 29.35
CA ASP A 523 -17.94 9.53 29.43
C ASP A 523 -17.59 10.04 30.86
N GLU A 524 -17.46 11.36 30.98
CA GLU A 524 -17.12 12.05 32.23
C GLU A 524 -18.17 11.85 33.35
N ASN A 525 -19.38 11.41 32.98
CA ASN A 525 -20.48 11.10 33.89
C ASN A 525 -20.55 9.60 34.24
N GLY A 526 -19.62 8.78 33.75
CA GLY A 526 -19.59 7.34 34.02
C GLY A 526 -20.56 6.51 33.18
N LYS A 527 -21.16 7.11 32.14
CA LYS A 527 -22.09 6.45 31.19
C LYS A 527 -21.38 6.00 29.93
N PHE A 528 -21.87 4.94 29.30
CA PHE A 528 -21.32 4.50 28.02
C PHE A 528 -21.70 5.48 26.91
N LEU A 529 -20.81 5.71 25.93
CA LEU A 529 -21.07 6.65 24.84
C LEU A 529 -22.31 6.28 24.02
N LEU A 530 -22.61 4.98 23.88
CA LEU A 530 -23.82 4.50 23.21
C LEU A 530 -25.13 4.93 23.87
N GLU A 531 -25.10 5.30 25.16
CA GLU A 531 -26.32 5.72 25.88
C GLU A 531 -26.78 7.11 25.41
N ASN A 532 -25.84 7.94 24.95
CA ASN A 532 -26.11 9.33 24.60
C ASN A 532 -25.86 9.64 23.11
N ASN A 533 -25.21 8.74 22.38
CA ASN A 533 -24.80 8.93 20.99
C ASN A 533 -25.16 7.72 20.12
N SER A 534 -25.62 8.00 18.91
CA SER A 534 -25.60 7.02 17.82
C SER A 534 -24.20 7.02 17.21
N ILE A 535 -23.59 5.86 17.01
CA ILE A 535 -22.26 5.74 16.41
C ILE A 535 -22.33 4.86 15.17
N SER A 536 -21.75 5.32 14.07
CA SER A 536 -21.55 4.51 12.87
C SER A 536 -20.09 4.57 12.45
N TYR A 537 -19.56 3.45 11.98
CA TYR A 537 -18.16 3.33 11.58
C TYR A 537 -18.01 3.46 10.07
N LEU A 538 -16.96 4.16 9.65
CA LEU A 538 -16.55 4.31 8.27
C LEU A 538 -15.06 3.91 8.16
N THR A 539 -14.60 3.50 6.98
CA THR A 539 -13.16 3.39 6.73
C THR A 539 -12.57 4.79 6.55
N SER A 540 -13.30 5.66 5.86
CA SER A 540 -13.02 7.08 5.73
C SER A 540 -14.33 7.84 5.48
N GLY A 541 -14.39 9.13 5.80
CA GLY A 541 -15.53 9.99 5.49
C GLY A 541 -15.92 9.99 4.01
N ARG A 542 -14.98 9.69 3.11
CA ARG A 542 -15.25 9.49 1.68
C ARG A 542 -16.30 8.41 1.40
N ASP A 543 -16.45 7.42 2.28
CA ASP A 543 -17.44 6.34 2.15
C ASP A 543 -18.87 6.86 2.06
N LEU A 544 -19.16 8.04 2.60
CA LEU A 544 -20.47 8.65 2.51
C LEU A 544 -20.90 8.95 1.05
N LEU A 545 -19.93 9.15 0.13
CA LEU A 545 -20.21 9.36 -1.29
C LEU A 545 -20.83 8.12 -1.94
N ARG A 546 -20.31 6.92 -1.62
CA ARG A 546 -20.85 5.65 -2.14
C ARG A 546 -22.15 5.26 -1.47
N LEU A 547 -22.31 5.55 -0.17
CA LEU A 547 -23.51 5.21 0.59
C LEU A 547 -24.77 5.99 0.18
N LYS A 548 -24.63 7.09 -0.57
CA LYS A 548 -25.78 7.78 -1.19
C LYS A 548 -26.47 6.93 -2.27
N ILE A 549 -25.76 5.98 -2.88
CA ILE A 549 -26.31 5.15 -3.94
C ILE A 549 -27.17 4.05 -3.29
N LYS A 550 -28.49 4.16 -3.45
CA LYS A 550 -29.42 3.12 -2.99
C LYS A 550 -29.34 1.92 -3.93
N ILE A 551 -28.92 0.78 -3.39
CA ILE A 551 -28.88 -0.49 -4.12
C ILE A 551 -29.91 -1.42 -3.49
N GLU A 552 -30.73 -2.03 -4.33
CA GLU A 552 -31.72 -3.00 -3.88
C GLU A 552 -31.06 -4.33 -3.50
N SER A 553 -31.53 -4.91 -2.41
CA SER A 553 -31.15 -6.25 -1.98
C SER A 553 -31.80 -7.29 -2.91
N LYS A 554 -31.08 -8.35 -3.25
CA LYS A 554 -31.58 -9.41 -4.15
C LYS A 554 -32.11 -10.62 -3.40
N GLN A 555 -31.81 -10.73 -2.11
CA GLN A 555 -32.23 -11.83 -1.25
C GLN A 555 -32.88 -11.32 0.03
N GLN A 556 -33.77 -12.13 0.59
CA GLN A 556 -34.32 -11.93 1.93
C GLN A 556 -33.23 -11.98 3.01
N PRO A 557 -33.50 -11.57 4.26
CA PRO A 557 -32.53 -11.71 5.34
C PRO A 557 -32.02 -13.16 5.46
N VAL A 558 -30.75 -13.34 5.76
CA VAL A 558 -30.14 -14.66 6.02
C VAL A 558 -29.49 -14.66 7.39
N ILE A 559 -29.77 -15.69 8.18
CA ILE A 559 -29.28 -15.90 9.54
C ILE A 559 -28.53 -17.23 9.56
N LEU A 560 -27.23 -17.20 9.77
CA LEU A 560 -26.38 -18.37 9.96
C LEU A 560 -26.00 -18.49 11.44
N ALA A 561 -26.31 -19.62 12.06
CA ALA A 561 -26.02 -19.82 13.49
C ALA A 561 -25.87 -21.31 13.88
N ASP A 562 -25.36 -21.55 15.08
CA ASP A 562 -25.05 -22.87 15.67
C ASP A 562 -24.50 -23.89 14.66
N PRO A 563 -23.34 -23.63 14.04
CA PRO A 563 -22.77 -24.57 13.08
C PRO A 563 -22.37 -25.90 13.72
N ASP A 564 -22.56 -26.99 12.98
CA ASP A 564 -22.09 -28.31 13.42
C ASP A 564 -20.58 -28.43 13.15
N PHE A 565 -19.76 -27.97 14.08
CA PHE A 565 -18.30 -28.00 13.92
C PHE A 565 -17.71 -29.42 13.81
N GLY A 566 -18.46 -30.47 14.15
CA GLY A 566 -17.97 -31.86 14.23
C GLY A 566 -17.35 -32.24 15.59
N THR A 567 -17.36 -33.54 15.91
CA THR A 567 -16.95 -34.04 17.24
C THR A 567 -15.43 -34.05 17.45
N LEU A 568 -14.99 -33.57 18.62
CA LEU A 568 -13.58 -33.56 19.03
C LEU A 568 -12.96 -34.96 19.22
N SER A 569 -13.80 -36.00 19.32
CA SER A 569 -13.39 -37.40 19.53
C SER A 569 -12.92 -38.10 18.25
N GLN A 570 -13.25 -37.56 17.06
CA GLN A 570 -12.81 -38.09 15.76
C GLN A 570 -11.45 -37.55 15.31
N VAL A 571 -10.87 -36.60 16.06
CA VAL A 571 -9.53 -36.06 15.81
C VAL A 571 -8.53 -36.92 16.58
N SER A 572 -7.68 -37.66 15.88
CA SER A 572 -6.68 -38.55 16.51
C SER A 572 -5.88 -37.80 17.57
N LYS A 573 -5.74 -38.40 18.75
CA LYS A 573 -4.80 -37.96 19.79
C LYS A 573 -3.38 -38.03 19.24
N THR A 574 -2.87 -36.94 18.68
CA THR A 574 -1.43 -36.75 18.51
C THR A 574 -1.01 -35.51 19.28
N SER A 575 -0.02 -35.75 20.14
CA SER A 575 0.82 -34.80 20.88
C SER A 575 1.33 -33.67 19.99
N SER A 576 1.76 -32.58 20.65
CA SER A 576 2.57 -31.44 20.18
C SER A 576 2.87 -31.36 18.68
N PRO A 577 2.59 -30.21 18.01
CA PRO A 577 2.70 -30.11 16.57
C PRO A 577 4.08 -30.56 16.07
N LYS A 578 4.09 -31.54 15.16
CA LYS A 578 5.32 -31.97 14.48
C LYS A 578 5.83 -30.84 13.56
N GLU A 579 7.12 -30.81 13.28
CA GLU A 579 7.68 -29.92 12.25
C GLU A 579 6.91 -30.12 10.93
N GLY A 580 6.18 -29.09 10.49
CA GLY A 580 5.35 -29.10 9.28
C GLY A 580 3.83 -29.10 9.49
N GLU A 581 3.32 -29.26 10.72
CA GLU A 581 1.88 -29.09 11.02
C GLU A 581 1.49 -27.61 11.12
N THR A 582 0.35 -27.23 10.54
CA THR A 582 -0.11 -25.82 10.53
C THR A 582 -0.64 -25.38 11.88
N ILE A 583 -0.52 -24.07 12.16
CA ILE A 583 -1.13 -23.44 13.35
C ILE A 583 -2.65 -23.72 13.40
N PHE A 584 -3.30 -23.88 12.24
CA PHE A 584 -4.72 -24.23 12.14
C PHE A 584 -5.07 -25.60 12.74
N ALA A 585 -4.17 -26.58 12.72
CA ALA A 585 -4.41 -27.90 13.31
C ALA A 585 -4.66 -27.84 14.83
N SER A 586 -4.16 -26.78 15.49
CA SER A 586 -4.36 -26.55 16.92
C SER A 586 -5.73 -25.97 17.28
N LEU A 587 -6.45 -25.36 16.32
CA LEU A 587 -7.76 -24.76 16.58
C LEU A 587 -8.81 -25.83 16.84
N LYS A 588 -9.61 -25.66 17.91
CA LYS A 588 -10.70 -26.57 18.27
C LYS A 588 -11.90 -25.74 18.72
N PHE A 589 -13.05 -26.00 18.13
CA PHE A 589 -14.27 -25.23 18.35
C PHE A 589 -15.31 -26.07 19.08
N LYS A 590 -15.84 -25.55 20.20
CA LYS A 590 -16.94 -26.18 20.92
C LYS A 590 -18.26 -25.72 20.31
N ARG A 591 -19.31 -26.52 20.43
CA ARG A 591 -20.65 -26.11 20.00
C ARG A 591 -21.11 -24.88 20.78
N LEU A 592 -21.77 -23.93 20.10
CA LEU A 592 -22.31 -22.70 20.67
C LEU A 592 -23.85 -22.69 20.61
N ALA A 593 -24.50 -23.61 21.32
CA ALA A 593 -25.95 -23.82 21.23
C ALA A 593 -26.80 -22.55 21.51
N ALA A 594 -26.28 -21.59 22.28
CA ALA A 594 -26.93 -20.30 22.52
C ALA A 594 -27.13 -19.47 21.24
N THR A 595 -26.27 -19.63 20.24
CA THR A 595 -26.40 -18.93 18.95
C THR A 595 -27.65 -19.37 18.19
N GLU A 596 -28.15 -20.60 18.41
CA GLU A 596 -29.44 -21.04 17.86
C GLU A 596 -30.60 -20.25 18.46
N LEU A 597 -30.52 -19.93 19.76
CA LEU A 597 -31.52 -19.09 20.45
C LEU A 597 -31.47 -17.65 19.94
N GLU A 598 -30.27 -17.10 19.73
CA GLU A 598 -30.06 -15.79 19.11
C GLU A 598 -30.71 -15.74 17.71
N ALA A 599 -30.45 -16.74 16.86
CA ALA A 599 -31.05 -16.83 15.54
C ALA A 599 -32.60 -16.89 15.58
N LYS A 600 -33.17 -17.69 16.49
CA LYS A 600 -34.63 -17.78 16.68
C LYS A 600 -35.24 -16.45 17.14
N ALA A 601 -34.55 -15.72 18.02
CA ALA A 601 -34.98 -14.39 18.45
C ALA A 601 -34.99 -13.41 17.28
N ILE A 602 -33.93 -13.38 16.46
CA ILE A 602 -33.85 -12.52 15.28
C ILE A 602 -34.90 -12.89 14.23
N LYS A 603 -35.14 -14.19 13.99
CA LYS A 603 -36.19 -14.69 13.09
C LYS A 603 -37.59 -14.22 13.48
N THR A 604 -37.83 -13.98 14.77
CA THR A 604 -39.10 -13.39 15.26
C THR A 604 -39.27 -11.95 14.80
N LEU A 605 -38.17 -11.18 14.72
CA LEU A 605 -38.16 -9.81 14.20
C LEU A 605 -38.21 -9.76 12.66
N PHE A 606 -37.67 -10.78 12.00
CA PHE A 606 -37.64 -10.92 10.54
C PHE A 606 -38.24 -12.26 10.09
N PRO A 607 -39.59 -12.39 10.03
CA PRO A 607 -40.25 -13.68 9.77
C PRO A 607 -39.90 -14.32 8.43
N ASN A 608 -39.48 -13.54 7.42
CA ASN A 608 -39.04 -14.02 6.11
C ASN A 608 -37.54 -14.40 6.06
N ALA A 609 -36.79 -14.29 7.16
CA ALA A 609 -35.37 -14.57 7.17
C ALA A 609 -35.04 -16.05 6.94
N GLU A 610 -34.19 -16.39 5.98
CA GLU A 610 -33.67 -17.75 5.84
C GLU A 610 -32.78 -18.09 7.03
N MET A 611 -32.98 -19.26 7.64
CA MET A 611 -32.15 -19.74 8.75
C MET A 611 -31.29 -20.92 8.30
N LEU A 612 -29.99 -20.78 8.42
CA LEU A 612 -28.99 -21.79 8.13
C LEU A 612 -28.40 -22.27 9.46
N LEU A 613 -28.77 -23.47 9.90
CA LEU A 613 -28.37 -24.04 11.19
C LEU A 613 -27.57 -25.33 11.02
N GLN A 614 -26.75 -25.67 12.01
CA GLN A 614 -26.02 -26.94 12.07
C GLN A 614 -25.19 -27.18 10.79
N LYS A 615 -25.50 -28.24 10.04
CA LYS A 615 -24.82 -28.60 8.79
C LYS A 615 -25.03 -27.61 7.66
N GLN A 616 -26.13 -26.85 7.68
CA GLN A 616 -26.42 -25.83 6.67
C GLN A 616 -25.63 -24.53 6.91
N ALA A 617 -25.12 -24.34 8.12
CA ALA A 617 -24.29 -23.20 8.48
C ALA A 617 -22.84 -23.43 7.99
N SER A 618 -22.67 -23.50 6.67
CA SER A 618 -21.47 -24.00 6.00
C SER A 618 -20.76 -22.95 5.14
N GLU A 619 -19.53 -23.25 4.70
CA GLU A 619 -18.79 -22.36 3.80
C GLU A 619 -19.52 -22.18 2.46
N GLU A 620 -20.02 -23.28 1.91
CA GLU A 620 -20.76 -23.27 0.65
C GLU A 620 -21.97 -22.34 0.72
N ALA A 621 -22.73 -22.40 1.82
CA ALA A 621 -23.91 -21.57 2.02
C ALA A 621 -23.58 -20.07 2.01
N LEU A 622 -22.48 -19.66 2.66
CA LEU A 622 -22.02 -18.27 2.64
C LEU A 622 -21.57 -17.84 1.23
N THR A 623 -20.82 -18.68 0.51
CA THR A 623 -20.32 -18.32 -0.83
C THR A 623 -21.43 -18.17 -1.87
N LYS A 624 -22.58 -18.82 -1.67
CA LYS A 624 -23.76 -18.72 -2.55
C LYS A 624 -24.65 -17.50 -2.26
N LEU A 625 -24.34 -16.71 -1.24
CA LEU A 625 -25.08 -15.48 -0.95
C LEU A 625 -25.00 -14.50 -2.11
N ASN A 626 -26.13 -13.87 -2.41
CA ASN A 626 -26.29 -12.91 -3.49
C ASN A 626 -27.09 -11.71 -2.96
N ALA A 627 -26.40 -10.78 -2.32
CA ALA A 627 -26.92 -9.54 -1.78
C ALA A 627 -28.16 -9.72 -0.87
N PRO A 628 -28.07 -10.51 0.22
CA PRO A 628 -29.13 -10.59 1.23
C PRO A 628 -29.35 -9.24 1.87
N SER A 629 -30.61 -8.86 2.13
CA SER A 629 -30.92 -7.57 2.75
C SER A 629 -30.27 -7.39 4.13
N ILE A 630 -30.22 -8.47 4.91
CA ILE A 630 -29.51 -8.56 6.19
C ILE A 630 -28.76 -9.89 6.19
N LEU A 631 -27.50 -9.88 6.63
CA LEU A 631 -26.73 -11.09 6.90
C LEU A 631 -26.36 -11.11 8.38
N HIS A 632 -26.87 -12.07 9.13
CA HIS A 632 -26.46 -12.29 10.52
C HIS A 632 -25.67 -13.59 10.61
N ILE A 633 -24.48 -13.55 11.19
CA ILE A 633 -23.62 -14.72 11.39
C ILE A 633 -23.28 -14.83 12.88
N ALA A 634 -23.69 -15.92 13.52
CA ALA A 634 -23.39 -16.23 14.91
C ALA A 634 -22.55 -17.51 15.01
N THR A 635 -21.25 -17.37 15.30
CA THR A 635 -20.30 -18.50 15.32
C THR A 635 -19.02 -18.15 16.09
N HIS A 636 -18.06 -19.08 16.16
CA HIS A 636 -16.70 -18.77 16.61
C HIS A 636 -15.92 -17.99 15.54
N GLY A 637 -15.33 -16.86 15.92
CA GLY A 637 -14.21 -16.27 15.20
C GLY A 637 -12.89 -16.80 15.73
N PHE A 638 -11.81 -16.60 14.97
CA PHE A 638 -10.46 -16.91 15.40
C PHE A 638 -9.46 -15.89 14.84
N PHE A 639 -8.33 -15.74 15.53
CA PHE A 639 -7.18 -14.96 15.06
C PHE A 639 -5.87 -15.69 15.42
N LEU A 640 -4.93 -15.74 14.47
CA LEU A 640 -3.60 -16.34 14.63
C LEU A 640 -2.54 -15.25 14.81
N GLN A 641 -1.86 -15.24 15.96
CA GLN A 641 -0.78 -14.28 16.25
C GLN A 641 0.49 -14.56 15.45
N GLU A 642 1.25 -13.50 15.17
CA GLU A 642 2.51 -13.58 14.42
C GLU A 642 3.64 -14.01 15.36
N LYS A 643 4.68 -14.64 14.82
CA LYS A 643 6.03 -14.47 15.38
C LYS A 643 6.61 -13.26 14.67
N ALA A 644 6.77 -12.15 15.39
CA ALA A 644 7.15 -10.83 14.90
C ALA A 644 8.07 -10.87 13.65
N ALA A 645 7.56 -10.41 12.50
CA ALA A 645 8.41 -10.03 11.38
C ALA A 645 8.97 -8.60 11.59
N PRO A 646 10.07 -8.23 10.90
CA PRO A 646 10.79 -7.00 11.16
C PRO A 646 9.93 -5.76 10.89
N VAL A 647 10.22 -4.73 11.68
CA VAL A 647 9.75 -3.35 11.52
C VAL A 647 10.00 -2.88 10.08
N PRO A 648 9.03 -2.19 9.44
CA PRO A 648 9.26 -1.61 8.12
C PRO A 648 10.48 -0.65 8.15
N PRO A 649 11.24 -0.55 7.04
CA PRO A 649 12.39 0.32 6.95
C PRO A 649 11.99 1.77 7.20
N THR A 650 12.93 2.51 7.75
CA THR A 650 12.75 3.92 8.11
C THR A 650 12.70 4.80 6.86
N PRO A 651 12.04 5.97 6.91
CA PRO A 651 11.97 6.91 5.78
C PRO A 651 13.34 7.38 5.27
N ASP A 652 14.39 7.34 6.09
CA ASP A 652 15.75 7.66 5.65
C ASP A 652 16.30 6.61 4.66
N GLU A 653 15.80 5.37 4.70
CA GLU A 653 16.07 4.32 3.70
C GLU A 653 15.23 4.49 2.41
N GLN A 654 14.14 5.27 2.45
CA GLN A 654 13.29 5.59 1.28
C GLN A 654 13.67 6.90 0.59
N ARG A 655 14.33 7.83 1.28
CA ARG A 655 14.68 9.15 0.74
C ARG A 655 15.68 9.12 -0.41
N LEU A 656 16.52 8.09 -0.50
CA LEU A 656 17.44 7.90 -1.62
C LEU A 656 16.72 7.69 -2.97
N ALA A 657 15.42 7.41 -2.98
CA ALA A 657 14.66 7.01 -4.16
C ALA A 657 13.81 8.11 -4.84
N THR A 658 13.70 9.31 -4.26
CA THR A 658 12.67 10.28 -4.67
C THR A 658 13.13 11.38 -5.62
N PHE A 659 14.44 11.52 -5.87
CA PHE A 659 14.96 12.61 -6.71
C PHE A 659 15.79 12.16 -7.92
N GLU A 660 16.12 10.88 -8.05
CA GLU A 660 16.34 10.32 -9.39
C GLU A 660 14.98 10.36 -10.10
N GLY A 661 14.87 10.86 -11.33
CA GLY A 661 13.63 10.92 -12.12
C GLY A 661 12.95 9.57 -12.42
N THR A 662 13.21 8.56 -11.60
CA THR A 662 12.57 7.27 -11.49
C THR A 662 12.12 7.07 -10.04
N GLY A 663 10.98 7.67 -9.65
CA GLY A 663 10.45 7.54 -8.28
C GLY A 663 10.24 6.09 -7.87
N ARG A 664 11.18 5.49 -7.14
CA ARG A 664 11.20 4.04 -6.89
C ARG A 664 11.56 3.70 -5.46
N ALA A 665 10.55 3.66 -4.58
CA ALA A 665 10.73 3.11 -3.26
C ALA A 665 11.20 1.65 -3.33
N THR A 666 12.27 1.38 -2.61
CA THR A 666 12.82 0.08 -2.22
C THR A 666 11.76 -0.70 -1.43
N LEU A 667 10.83 -1.39 -2.10
CA LEU A 667 9.83 -2.24 -1.45
C LEU A 667 10.32 -3.69 -1.41
N LEU A 668 11.13 -3.91 -0.38
CA LEU A 668 11.53 -5.12 0.34
C LEU A 668 10.97 -6.47 -0.13
N ASN A 669 11.86 -7.46 -0.09
CA ASN A 669 11.58 -8.89 0.10
C ASN A 669 10.96 -9.17 1.49
N ILE A 670 9.83 -8.54 1.84
CA ILE A 670 9.04 -8.98 3.00
C ILE A 670 8.33 -10.27 2.60
N LYS A 671 8.58 -11.33 3.37
CA LYS A 671 7.77 -12.53 3.38
C LYS A 671 6.40 -12.17 3.97
N VAL A 672 5.52 -11.54 3.17
CA VAL A 672 4.18 -11.18 3.61
C VAL A 672 3.31 -12.42 3.53
N GLU A 673 3.13 -13.10 4.66
CA GLU A 673 1.94 -13.95 4.82
C GLU A 673 0.72 -13.02 4.73
N ASN A 674 -0.25 -13.34 3.87
CA ASN A 674 -1.42 -12.49 3.67
C ASN A 674 -2.20 -12.41 5.01
N PRO A 675 -2.35 -11.23 5.64
CA PRO A 675 -2.97 -11.11 6.97
C PRO A 675 -4.41 -11.61 6.98
N LEU A 676 -5.11 -11.60 5.84
CA LEU A 676 -6.48 -12.10 5.71
C LEU A 676 -6.58 -13.63 5.86
N LEU A 677 -5.46 -14.36 5.85
CA LEU A 677 -5.43 -15.79 6.17
C LEU A 677 -5.43 -16.04 7.68
N ARG A 678 -5.04 -15.06 8.49
CA ARG A 678 -4.80 -15.25 9.93
C ARG A 678 -6.05 -15.06 10.78
N SER A 679 -7.15 -14.61 10.18
CA SER A 679 -8.44 -14.45 10.84
C SER A 679 -9.54 -15.11 10.04
N GLY A 680 -10.60 -15.54 10.70
CA GLY A 680 -11.77 -16.09 10.03
C GLY A 680 -12.85 -16.54 10.98
N LEU A 681 -13.81 -17.26 10.41
CA LEU A 681 -14.95 -17.86 11.10
C LEU A 681 -14.87 -19.38 11.02
N ALA A 682 -15.21 -20.05 12.11
CA ALA A 682 -15.48 -21.48 12.10
C ALA A 682 -16.92 -21.72 11.61
N LEU A 683 -17.12 -22.72 10.77
CA LEU A 683 -18.42 -23.12 10.23
C LEU A 683 -18.60 -24.64 10.35
N SER A 684 -19.69 -25.16 9.80
CA SER A 684 -19.93 -26.61 9.75
C SER A 684 -18.69 -27.37 9.27
N GLY A 685 -18.29 -28.40 10.01
CA GLY A 685 -17.12 -29.23 9.71
C GLY A 685 -15.75 -28.72 10.19
N ALA A 686 -15.67 -27.56 10.87
CA ALA A 686 -14.39 -26.91 11.25
C ALA A 686 -13.41 -27.79 12.03
N ASN A 687 -13.88 -28.71 12.86
CA ASN A 687 -13.04 -29.62 13.64
C ASN A 687 -12.60 -30.86 12.83
N LEU A 688 -13.34 -31.22 11.77
CA LEU A 688 -13.07 -32.40 10.94
C LEU A 688 -11.99 -32.09 9.90
N ARG A 689 -12.12 -30.97 9.17
CA ARG A 689 -11.19 -30.54 8.11
C ARG A 689 -10.91 -31.63 7.05
N THR A 690 -11.87 -32.51 6.81
CA THR A 690 -11.67 -33.73 6.01
C THR A 690 -11.97 -33.55 4.51
N ASP A 691 -12.70 -32.49 4.13
CA ASP A 691 -13.03 -32.20 2.73
C ASP A 691 -12.09 -31.11 2.17
N ASP A 692 -11.46 -31.38 1.03
CA ASP A 692 -10.59 -30.43 0.33
C ASP A 692 -11.34 -29.17 -0.13
N LYS A 693 -12.68 -29.24 -0.26
CA LYS A 693 -13.55 -28.13 -0.66
C LYS A 693 -14.26 -27.44 0.50
N GLU A 694 -14.61 -28.17 1.56
CA GLU A 694 -15.37 -27.64 2.71
C GLU A 694 -14.69 -28.00 4.04
N GLN A 695 -13.74 -27.15 4.45
CA GLN A 695 -12.92 -27.39 5.65
C GLN A 695 -13.62 -26.91 6.94
N GLY A 696 -14.71 -26.16 6.81
CA GLY A 696 -15.38 -25.44 7.88
C GLY A 696 -14.57 -24.24 8.40
N ILE A 697 -13.57 -23.78 7.66
CA ILE A 697 -12.71 -22.64 8.04
C ILE A 697 -12.85 -21.54 6.97
N PHE A 698 -13.59 -20.50 7.32
CA PHE A 698 -13.91 -19.39 6.44
C PHE A 698 -13.02 -18.18 6.77
N THR A 699 -11.86 -18.09 6.12
CA THR A 699 -10.88 -17.01 6.35
C THR A 699 -11.39 -15.65 5.88
N ALA A 700 -10.84 -14.57 6.43
CA ALA A 700 -11.13 -13.22 5.97
C ALA A 700 -10.81 -13.04 4.47
N LEU A 701 -9.83 -13.78 3.94
CA LEU A 701 -9.55 -13.77 2.50
C LEU A 701 -10.76 -14.27 1.69
N LYS A 702 -11.39 -15.38 2.11
CA LYS A 702 -12.61 -15.91 1.47
C LYS A 702 -13.77 -14.91 1.57
N THR A 703 -13.87 -14.15 2.67
CA THR A 703 -14.95 -13.14 2.81
C THR A 703 -14.91 -12.06 1.73
N THR A 704 -13.73 -11.75 1.16
CA THR A 704 -13.59 -10.77 0.08
C THR A 704 -14.30 -11.17 -1.22
N GLY A 705 -14.59 -12.47 -1.40
CA GLY A 705 -15.34 -12.98 -2.55
C GLY A 705 -16.86 -12.88 -2.41
N LEU A 706 -17.39 -12.56 -1.21
CA LEU A 706 -18.83 -12.52 -0.98
C LEU A 706 -19.50 -11.43 -1.84
N ASN A 707 -20.66 -11.77 -2.39
CA ASN A 707 -21.51 -10.79 -3.06
C ASN A 707 -22.49 -10.17 -2.06
N LEU A 708 -22.02 -9.12 -1.37
CA LEU A 708 -22.82 -8.33 -0.43
C LEU A 708 -23.32 -7.01 -1.04
N TRP A 709 -23.29 -6.89 -2.37
CA TRP A 709 -23.64 -5.65 -3.06
C TRP A 709 -25.16 -5.40 -3.05
N GLY A 710 -25.63 -4.55 -2.14
CA GLY A 710 -27.06 -4.35 -1.85
C GLY A 710 -27.48 -4.92 -0.49
N THR A 711 -26.55 -5.53 0.25
CA THR A 711 -26.75 -5.89 1.66
C THR A 711 -26.73 -4.63 2.52
N LYS A 712 -27.79 -4.45 3.33
CA LYS A 712 -27.98 -3.23 4.13
C LYS A 712 -27.25 -3.33 5.45
N VAL A 713 -27.23 -4.52 6.06
CA VAL A 713 -26.63 -4.76 7.36
C VAL A 713 -25.96 -6.13 7.37
N VAL A 714 -24.74 -6.18 7.87
CA VAL A 714 -24.06 -7.42 8.27
C VAL A 714 -23.81 -7.36 9.76
N VAL A 715 -24.25 -8.39 10.49
CA VAL A 715 -24.01 -8.54 11.92
C VAL A 715 -23.18 -9.79 12.14
N LEU A 716 -22.03 -9.63 12.79
CA LEU A 716 -21.18 -10.73 13.19
C LEU A 716 -21.18 -10.88 14.71
N SER A 717 -21.81 -11.93 15.21
CA SER A 717 -21.82 -12.34 16.61
C SER A 717 -20.77 -13.45 16.79
N ALA A 718 -19.53 -13.06 17.09
CA ALA A 718 -18.42 -14.01 17.17
C ALA A 718 -17.36 -13.65 18.21
N CYS A 719 -16.71 -14.69 18.77
CA CYS A 719 -15.51 -14.55 19.61
C CYS A 719 -14.30 -14.06 18.79
N ASP A 720 -13.29 -13.50 19.47
CA ASP A 720 -12.06 -12.98 18.87
C ASP A 720 -12.29 -12.02 17.69
N THR A 721 -13.41 -11.29 17.72
CA THR A 721 -13.66 -10.15 16.84
C THR A 721 -12.83 -8.94 17.25
N GLY A 722 -12.37 -8.16 16.27
CA GLY A 722 -11.50 -7.00 16.53
C GLY A 722 -10.17 -7.38 17.20
N VAL A 723 -9.63 -8.58 16.91
CA VAL A 723 -8.31 -9.06 17.37
C VAL A 723 -7.31 -8.98 16.22
N GLY A 724 -6.05 -8.69 16.54
CA GLY A 724 -4.95 -8.62 15.58
C GLY A 724 -4.20 -7.30 15.60
N GLU A 725 -3.13 -7.27 14.80
CA GLU A 725 -2.35 -6.07 14.52
C GLU A 725 -3.01 -5.28 13.40
N VAL A 726 -3.06 -3.97 13.54
CA VAL A 726 -3.52 -3.06 12.48
C VAL A 726 -2.30 -2.36 11.93
N LYS A 727 -2.13 -2.41 10.61
CA LYS A 727 -1.11 -1.62 9.92
C LYS A 727 -1.77 -0.35 9.42
N THR A 728 -1.23 0.80 9.80
CA THR A 728 -1.64 2.11 9.29
C THR A 728 -1.22 2.23 7.82
N GLY A 729 -2.10 2.74 6.95
CA GLY A 729 -1.77 2.98 5.55
C GLY A 729 -2.98 3.26 4.66
N ASP A 730 -2.71 3.35 3.35
CA ASP A 730 -3.70 3.66 2.32
C ASP A 730 -4.63 2.48 1.97
N GLY A 731 -4.60 1.38 2.74
CA GLY A 731 -5.33 0.14 2.46
C GLY A 731 -5.29 -0.82 3.63
#